data_AF-R0MEW8-F1
#
_entry.id   AF-R0MEW8-F1
#
_cell.length_a   1.000
_cell.length_b   1.000
_cell.length_c   1.000
_cell.angle_alpha   90.00
_cell.angle_beta   90.00
_cell.angle_gamma   90.00
#
_symmetry.space_group_name_H-M   'P 1'
#
loop_
_entity.id
_entity.type
_entity.pdbx_description
1 polymer ?
#
loop_
_entity_poly.entity_id
_entity_poly.type
_entity_poly.pdbx_seq_one_letter_code
_entity_poly.pdbx_strand_id
1 'polypeptide(L)'
;MDLKKEEFKRNSINVHQRLGTDLQVTQEEMDQERTNSKAYDYLCRLEEAKSWIGRIADIPDSYEEFEEEMRKGVFLAEIAKFYSPFSVKSIFIDPSLQYRHTDNINFFLCSLKDLGLPKHFYFEVIDLYEKKNFPKVVYCIHALAHFLNTKGIAGGIESARGKVFAKSDLERLDSEIDKIKMPEFSKIQKDLDENIKKDSDEDDCIERLRREAEEELLRAGDEIMDEEIIDIEEGEKEEVLTIEDKISLKIKLFFMLRLLMIFITERMSLCFLLRNLSLSFLRLPNEMIKEAEIDELHKKINFKLKDINDKEMYLEDIENRVKLMISNKLELHNIKPRTNKVEEMNLKPLELVLHRLLTEPKYLSTLLFNVEDKESFINSTVLPIFSNVSGKKEEYLFINLVMDVLKMELSSLGINNLSYDLSFDCSILGQSSVAHLLMVCYFRSSKEGKVFRDGLYSIVRNLENIEVECNPSEIHKDLFSKEASMDVALENGKVKDLMKTRLMVVRGVLSSIVHFVESNIDNIPYILRYFFKIYGITNFFSGFISQFLLAPDAFNSDLRISKSLRSKAFKIVQLINFAIENPEYFGTCHFAGSINEENVNSTSSVSSRSTDLNNQQNINTQSISTNNDNTDLSYYAPIFPFLREVSTKFNFVLNSVTSVSTLDNYFQLESLNELVRVKKSVVYLQVKIVNSLILLLRSCIEQFDDSFTNPILSLELLL
;
A
#
# COMPACT_ATOMS: atom_id res chain seq x y z
N MET A 1 -62.31 -28.94 -17.42
CA MET A 1 -61.19 -29.55 -18.16
C MET A 1 -60.42 -28.51 -18.96
N ASP A 2 -61.10 -27.54 -19.57
CA ASP A 2 -60.45 -26.51 -20.39
C ASP A 2 -59.60 -25.52 -19.58
N LEU A 3 -60.00 -25.15 -18.36
CA LEU A 3 -59.15 -24.36 -17.44
C LEU A 3 -57.84 -25.06 -17.07
N LYS A 4 -57.86 -26.39 -16.87
CA LYS A 4 -56.65 -27.18 -16.62
C LYS A 4 -55.78 -27.33 -17.87
N LYS A 5 -56.37 -27.33 -19.07
CA LYS A 5 -55.62 -27.29 -20.35
C LYS A 5 -54.99 -25.92 -20.59
N GLU A 6 -55.66 -24.84 -20.19
CA GLU A 6 -55.10 -23.49 -20.24
C GLU A 6 -53.98 -23.29 -19.21
N GLU A 7 -54.12 -23.81 -17.99
CA GLU A 7 -53.01 -23.87 -17.01
C GLU A 7 -51.82 -24.68 -17.52
N PHE A 8 -52.06 -25.82 -18.16
CA PHE A 8 -50.98 -26.62 -18.76
C PHE A 8 -50.28 -25.89 -19.92
N LYS A 9 -51.04 -25.15 -20.75
CA LYS A 9 -50.45 -24.25 -21.77
C LYS A 9 -49.67 -23.09 -21.14
N ARG A 10 -50.21 -22.46 -20.08
CA ARG A 10 -49.56 -21.43 -19.26
C ARG A 10 -48.35 -21.94 -18.47
N ASN A 11 -48.08 -23.24 -18.41
CA ASN A 11 -46.88 -23.77 -17.77
C ASN A 11 -45.86 -24.35 -18.77
N SER A 12 -46.18 -24.33 -20.07
CA SER A 12 -45.34 -24.89 -21.14
C SER A 12 -44.53 -23.85 -21.94
N ILE A 13 -44.75 -22.57 -21.68
CA ILE A 13 -44.18 -21.46 -22.46
C ILE A 13 -43.23 -20.66 -21.55
N ASN A 14 -41.95 -20.57 -21.92
CA ASN A 14 -40.95 -19.74 -21.23
C ASN A 14 -41.44 -18.26 -21.22
N VAL A 15 -41.32 -17.51 -20.12
CA VAL A 15 -41.94 -16.18 -20.06
C VAL A 15 -41.20 -15.11 -20.90
N HIS A 16 -39.98 -15.41 -21.39
CA HIS A 16 -39.39 -14.68 -22.53
C HIS A 16 -40.26 -14.70 -23.81
N GLN A 17 -41.11 -15.71 -23.98
CA GLN A 17 -42.07 -15.79 -25.10
C GLN A 17 -43.41 -15.10 -24.81
N ARG A 18 -43.63 -14.58 -23.58
CA ARG A 18 -44.87 -13.88 -23.18
C ARG A 18 -44.74 -12.36 -23.17
N LEU A 19 -43.50 -11.85 -23.16
CA LEU A 19 -43.20 -10.43 -23.33
C LEU A 19 -43.64 -9.99 -24.73
N GLY A 20 -44.81 -9.35 -24.81
CA GLY A 20 -45.49 -8.98 -26.06
C GLY A 20 -46.93 -9.47 -26.22
N THR A 21 -47.48 -10.18 -25.22
CA THR A 21 -48.89 -10.60 -25.17
C THR A 21 -49.64 -9.92 -24.02
N ASP A 22 -50.97 -9.78 -24.11
CA ASP A 22 -51.83 -9.05 -23.15
C ASP A 22 -51.97 -9.70 -21.76
N LEU A 23 -51.09 -10.63 -21.38
CA LEU A 23 -51.12 -11.32 -20.09
C LEU A 23 -50.23 -10.60 -19.07
N GLN A 24 -50.83 -10.14 -17.97
CA GLN A 24 -50.11 -9.48 -16.87
C GLN A 24 -49.24 -10.48 -16.09
N VAL A 25 -47.96 -10.15 -15.92
CA VAL A 25 -46.98 -10.92 -15.13
C VAL A 25 -46.79 -10.22 -13.78
N THR A 26 -46.90 -10.95 -12.67
CA THR A 26 -46.75 -10.39 -11.32
C THR A 26 -45.27 -10.22 -10.93
N GLN A 27 -44.98 -9.36 -9.93
CA GLN A 27 -43.60 -9.16 -9.44
C GLN A 27 -42.97 -10.43 -8.86
N GLU A 28 -43.75 -11.23 -8.13
CA GLU A 28 -43.29 -12.51 -7.58
C GLU A 28 -42.99 -13.53 -8.69
N GLU A 29 -43.79 -13.57 -9.76
CA GLU A 29 -43.52 -14.41 -10.93
C GLU A 29 -42.28 -13.95 -11.70
N MET A 30 -42.03 -12.64 -11.80
CA MET A 30 -40.80 -12.10 -12.41
C MET A 30 -39.54 -12.40 -11.59
N ASP A 31 -39.63 -12.37 -10.27
CA ASP A 31 -38.50 -12.69 -9.40
C ASP A 31 -38.23 -14.20 -9.34
N GLN A 32 -39.27 -15.05 -9.29
CA GLN A 32 -39.14 -16.50 -9.45
C GLN A 32 -38.53 -16.86 -10.81
N GLU A 33 -38.86 -16.16 -11.88
CA GLU A 33 -38.26 -16.40 -13.18
C GLU A 33 -36.79 -15.97 -13.25
N ARG A 34 -36.38 -14.92 -12.53
CA ARG A 34 -34.95 -14.51 -12.44
C ARG A 34 -34.11 -15.52 -11.67
N THR A 35 -34.60 -16.08 -10.57
CA THR A 35 -33.90 -17.16 -9.83
C THR A 35 -33.90 -18.46 -10.64
N ASN A 36 -35.04 -18.86 -11.21
CA ASN A 36 -35.14 -20.01 -12.11
C ASN A 36 -34.20 -19.85 -13.32
N SER A 37 -33.97 -18.63 -13.82
CA SER A 37 -33.03 -18.37 -14.92
C SER A 37 -31.58 -18.64 -14.53
N LYS A 38 -31.15 -18.25 -13.31
CA LYS A 38 -29.77 -18.50 -12.84
C LYS A 38 -29.51 -19.98 -12.57
N ALA A 39 -30.45 -20.67 -11.93
CA ALA A 39 -30.34 -22.10 -11.68
C ALA A 39 -30.33 -22.88 -13.00
N TYR A 40 -31.22 -22.52 -13.92
CA TYR A 40 -31.22 -23.06 -15.27
C TYR A 40 -29.90 -22.82 -16.01
N ASP A 41 -29.36 -21.60 -15.96
CA ASP A 41 -28.09 -21.24 -16.61
C ASP A 41 -26.93 -22.05 -16.06
N TYR A 42 -26.85 -22.23 -14.73
CA TYR A 42 -25.80 -23.05 -14.14
C TYR A 42 -25.97 -24.54 -14.44
N LEU A 43 -27.19 -25.08 -14.44
CA LEU A 43 -27.44 -26.47 -14.88
C LEU A 43 -27.01 -26.67 -16.34
N CYS A 44 -27.22 -25.68 -17.21
CA CYS A 44 -26.67 -25.72 -18.56
C CYS A 44 -25.14 -25.82 -18.51
N ARG A 45 -24.44 -24.98 -17.73
CA ARG A 45 -22.96 -25.03 -17.63
C ARG A 45 -22.43 -26.32 -17.04
N LEU A 46 -23.15 -26.88 -16.06
CA LEU A 46 -22.82 -28.14 -15.43
C LEU A 46 -22.95 -29.30 -16.42
N GLU A 47 -24.05 -29.32 -17.18
CA GLU A 47 -24.29 -30.33 -18.21
C GLU A 47 -23.30 -30.23 -19.37
N GLU A 48 -22.95 -29.00 -19.79
CA GLU A 48 -21.91 -28.74 -20.78
C GLU A 48 -20.56 -29.36 -20.34
N ALA A 49 -20.15 -29.12 -19.09
CA ALA A 49 -18.91 -29.66 -18.54
C ALA A 49 -18.96 -31.18 -18.37
N LYS A 50 -20.08 -31.70 -17.85
CA LYS A 50 -20.33 -33.14 -17.69
C LYS A 50 -20.25 -33.85 -19.04
N SER A 51 -20.99 -33.40 -20.05
CA SER A 51 -20.95 -33.98 -21.40
C SER A 51 -19.54 -33.97 -22.01
N TRP A 52 -18.78 -32.89 -21.80
CA TRP A 52 -17.41 -32.79 -22.31
C TRP A 52 -16.45 -33.79 -21.64
N ILE A 53 -16.53 -33.94 -20.31
CA ILE A 53 -15.77 -34.95 -19.55
C ILE A 53 -16.15 -36.37 -20.01
N GLY A 54 -17.43 -36.60 -20.34
CA GLY A 54 -17.98 -37.90 -20.75
C GLY A 54 -17.45 -38.43 -22.05
N ARG A 55 -16.74 -37.61 -22.83
CA ARG A 55 -16.01 -38.06 -24.01
C ARG A 55 -14.75 -38.87 -23.65
N ILE A 56 -14.25 -38.73 -22.42
CA ILE A 56 -12.97 -39.31 -21.96
C ILE A 56 -13.18 -40.28 -20.80
N ALA A 57 -14.08 -39.96 -19.88
CA ALA A 57 -14.34 -40.73 -18.66
C ALA A 57 -15.78 -41.24 -18.61
N ASP A 58 -16.00 -42.34 -17.89
CA ASP A 58 -17.34 -42.87 -17.62
C ASP A 58 -17.97 -42.15 -16.42
N ILE A 59 -19.06 -41.43 -16.65
CA ILE A 59 -19.61 -40.48 -15.67
C ILE A 59 -21.04 -40.85 -15.26
N PRO A 60 -21.43 -40.65 -13.98
CA PRO A 60 -22.79 -40.91 -13.53
C PRO A 60 -23.87 -40.09 -14.25
N ASP A 61 -25.06 -40.67 -14.42
CA ASP A 61 -26.23 -39.99 -15.03
C ASP A 61 -26.82 -38.90 -14.13
N SER A 62 -26.76 -39.05 -12.81
CA SER A 62 -27.23 -38.04 -11.85
C SER A 62 -26.25 -36.87 -11.72
N TYR A 63 -26.75 -35.64 -11.56
CA TYR A 63 -25.90 -34.47 -11.30
C TYR A 63 -25.30 -34.49 -9.89
N GLU A 64 -26.07 -34.95 -8.90
CA GLU A 64 -25.62 -35.04 -7.50
C GLU A 64 -24.49 -36.07 -7.35
N GLU A 65 -24.67 -37.24 -7.95
CA GLU A 65 -23.64 -38.30 -7.95
C GLU A 65 -22.39 -37.85 -8.71
N PHE A 66 -22.56 -37.14 -9.83
CA PHE A 66 -21.44 -36.55 -10.57
C PHE A 66 -20.64 -35.56 -9.72
N GLU A 67 -21.31 -34.64 -9.02
CA GLU A 67 -20.64 -33.66 -8.15
C GLU A 67 -19.87 -34.34 -7.01
N GLU A 68 -20.41 -35.41 -6.42
CA GLU A 68 -19.73 -36.14 -5.34
C GLU A 68 -18.55 -37.00 -5.85
N GLU A 69 -18.69 -37.67 -6.99
CA GLU A 69 -17.59 -38.45 -7.58
C GLU A 69 -16.46 -37.54 -8.10
N MET A 70 -16.79 -36.33 -8.58
CA MET A 70 -15.79 -35.33 -8.97
C MET A 70 -14.83 -34.97 -7.83
N ARG A 71 -15.25 -35.07 -6.56
CA ARG A 71 -14.40 -34.78 -5.38
C ARG A 71 -13.22 -35.73 -5.24
N LYS A 72 -13.31 -36.94 -5.80
CA LYS A 72 -12.22 -37.92 -5.83
C LYS A 72 -11.16 -37.57 -6.87
N GLY A 73 -11.42 -36.60 -7.75
CA GLY A 73 -10.49 -36.15 -8.79
C GLY A 73 -10.15 -37.19 -9.86
N VAL A 74 -10.80 -38.37 -9.87
CA VAL A 74 -10.49 -39.47 -10.79
C VAL A 74 -10.71 -39.04 -12.23
N PHE A 75 -11.88 -38.46 -12.54
CA PHE A 75 -12.19 -37.93 -13.88
C PHE A 75 -11.18 -36.87 -14.34
N LEU A 76 -10.74 -36.00 -13.44
CA LEU A 76 -9.74 -34.97 -13.74
C LEU A 76 -8.37 -35.58 -14.04
N ALA A 77 -7.95 -36.59 -13.27
CA ALA A 77 -6.70 -37.28 -13.52
C ALA A 77 -6.73 -38.09 -14.82
N GLU A 78 -7.89 -38.62 -15.24
CA GLU A 78 -8.06 -39.26 -16.54
C GLU A 78 -7.92 -38.26 -17.70
N ILE A 79 -8.53 -37.08 -17.58
CA ILE A 79 -8.35 -35.97 -18.54
C ILE A 79 -6.89 -35.56 -18.61
N ALA A 80 -6.24 -35.39 -17.46
CA ALA A 80 -4.83 -35.06 -17.37
C ALA A 80 -3.95 -36.12 -18.06
N LYS A 81 -4.26 -37.40 -17.85
CA LYS A 81 -3.54 -38.52 -18.47
C LYS A 81 -3.75 -38.57 -19.98
N PHE A 82 -4.92 -38.18 -20.47
CA PHE A 82 -5.24 -38.15 -21.90
C PHE A 82 -4.48 -37.03 -22.64
N TYR A 83 -4.46 -35.81 -22.09
CA TYR A 83 -3.83 -34.66 -22.76
C TYR A 83 -2.36 -34.43 -22.38
N SER A 84 -1.92 -34.87 -21.20
CA SER A 84 -0.53 -34.76 -20.73
C SER A 84 -0.12 -36.01 -19.93
N PRO A 85 0.22 -37.11 -20.61
CA PRO A 85 0.49 -38.41 -19.95
C PRO A 85 1.68 -38.39 -18.99
N PHE A 86 2.62 -37.45 -19.16
CA PHE A 86 3.80 -37.32 -18.30
C PHE A 86 3.50 -36.67 -16.95
N SER A 87 2.40 -35.93 -16.83
CA SER A 87 2.02 -35.22 -15.60
C SER A 87 1.37 -36.15 -14.57
N VAL A 88 0.88 -37.32 -14.99
CA VAL A 88 0.14 -38.27 -14.15
C VAL A 88 0.98 -39.49 -13.85
N LYS A 89 1.38 -39.69 -12.58
CA LYS A 89 2.13 -40.88 -12.16
C LYS A 89 1.24 -42.11 -12.03
N SER A 90 0.18 -42.01 -11.22
CA SER A 90 -0.75 -43.10 -10.93
C SER A 90 -2.07 -42.54 -10.40
N ILE A 91 -3.20 -42.91 -11.01
CA ILE A 91 -4.52 -42.47 -10.57
C ILE A 91 -4.92 -43.32 -9.35
N PHE A 92 -5.26 -42.65 -8.25
CA PHE A 92 -5.74 -43.31 -7.04
C PHE A 92 -7.27 -43.49 -7.11
N ILE A 93 -7.74 -44.72 -6.92
CA ILE A 93 -9.17 -45.07 -7.01
C ILE A 93 -9.57 -45.81 -5.72
N ASP A 94 -10.56 -45.29 -5.02
CA ASP A 94 -11.12 -45.87 -3.79
C ASP A 94 -12.60 -45.47 -3.68
N PRO A 95 -13.49 -46.38 -3.22
CA PRO A 95 -14.92 -46.07 -3.05
C PRO A 95 -15.17 -44.92 -2.05
N SER A 96 -14.32 -44.80 -1.02
CA SER A 96 -14.40 -43.79 0.03
C SER A 96 -13.57 -42.55 -0.33
N LEU A 97 -14.07 -41.36 0.03
CA LEU A 97 -13.32 -40.12 -0.15
C LEU A 97 -12.19 -40.05 0.89
N GLN A 98 -10.97 -40.28 0.43
CA GLN A 98 -9.73 -40.18 1.21
C GLN A 98 -8.89 -38.98 0.75
N TYR A 99 -8.10 -38.43 1.67
CA TYR A 99 -7.19 -37.31 1.37
C TYR A 99 -6.25 -37.62 0.19
N ARG A 100 -5.88 -38.88 -0.03
CA ARG A 100 -5.04 -39.29 -1.16
C ARG A 100 -5.65 -38.96 -2.53
N HIS A 101 -6.96 -38.78 -2.64
CA HIS A 101 -7.61 -38.28 -3.87
C HIS A 101 -7.18 -36.85 -4.25
N THR A 102 -6.63 -36.07 -3.32
CA THR A 102 -6.03 -34.77 -3.65
C THR A 102 -4.85 -34.89 -4.62
N ASP A 103 -4.14 -36.03 -4.62
CA ASP A 103 -3.10 -36.31 -5.61
C ASP A 103 -3.66 -36.31 -7.04
N ASN A 104 -4.86 -36.87 -7.25
CA ASN A 104 -5.54 -36.88 -8.54
C ASN A 104 -5.86 -35.45 -9.03
N ILE A 105 -6.35 -34.60 -8.13
CA ILE A 105 -6.65 -33.18 -8.42
C ILE A 105 -5.35 -32.44 -8.76
N ASN A 106 -4.28 -32.67 -8.00
CA ASN A 106 -2.98 -32.06 -8.23
C ASN A 106 -2.37 -32.48 -9.57
N PHE A 107 -2.52 -33.74 -9.98
CA PHE A 107 -2.09 -34.19 -11.31
C PHE A 107 -2.79 -33.41 -12.44
N PHE A 108 -4.08 -33.13 -12.28
CA PHE A 108 -4.82 -32.29 -13.23
C PHE A 108 -4.29 -30.85 -13.26
N LEU A 109 -4.13 -30.20 -12.10
CA LEU A 109 -3.62 -28.84 -12.03
C LEU A 109 -2.19 -28.71 -12.62
N CYS A 110 -1.33 -29.72 -12.40
CA CYS A 110 -0.03 -29.80 -13.06
C CYS A 110 -0.17 -29.93 -14.59
N SER A 111 -1.09 -30.77 -15.08
CA SER A 111 -1.32 -30.90 -16.52
C SER A 111 -1.80 -29.60 -17.18
N LEU A 112 -2.59 -28.78 -16.49
CA LEU A 112 -3.01 -27.46 -17.02
C LEU A 112 -1.82 -26.54 -17.25
N LYS A 113 -0.83 -26.60 -16.36
CA LYS A 113 0.42 -25.83 -16.47
C LYS A 113 1.25 -26.30 -17.66
N ASP A 114 1.36 -27.62 -17.83
CA ASP A 114 2.09 -28.23 -18.94
C ASP A 114 1.42 -27.93 -20.29
N LEU A 115 0.09 -27.83 -20.33
CA LEU A 115 -0.68 -27.44 -21.53
C LEU A 115 -0.59 -25.93 -21.83
N GLY A 116 -0.18 -25.12 -20.85
CA GLY A 116 -0.03 -23.67 -20.98
C GLY A 116 -1.32 -22.88 -20.74
N LEU A 117 -2.31 -23.44 -20.02
CA LEU A 117 -3.50 -22.67 -19.63
C LEU A 117 -3.10 -21.62 -18.57
N PRO A 118 -3.51 -20.34 -18.68
CA PRO A 118 -3.17 -19.32 -17.69
C PRO A 118 -3.69 -19.63 -16.28
N LYS A 119 -2.88 -19.34 -15.25
CA LYS A 119 -3.17 -19.66 -13.83
C LYS A 119 -4.47 -19.05 -13.28
N HIS A 120 -4.96 -17.95 -13.85
CA HIS A 120 -6.18 -17.30 -13.36
C HIS A 120 -7.45 -18.13 -13.64
N PHE A 121 -7.39 -19.11 -14.53
CA PHE A 121 -8.47 -20.07 -14.77
C PHE A 121 -8.46 -21.25 -13.79
N TYR A 122 -7.45 -21.37 -12.92
CA TYR A 122 -7.28 -22.56 -12.09
C TYR A 122 -8.15 -22.48 -10.83
N PHE A 123 -8.63 -23.64 -10.38
CA PHE A 123 -9.26 -23.79 -9.07
C PHE A 123 -8.24 -24.34 -8.05
N GLU A 124 -8.54 -24.20 -6.76
CA GLU A 124 -7.72 -24.72 -5.67
C GLU A 124 -8.20 -26.11 -5.26
N VAL A 125 -7.32 -26.96 -4.71
CA VAL A 125 -7.70 -28.32 -4.30
C VAL A 125 -8.90 -28.34 -3.35
N ILE A 126 -8.97 -27.35 -2.45
CA ILE A 126 -10.05 -27.18 -1.47
C ILE A 126 -11.39 -26.85 -2.15
N ASP A 127 -11.37 -26.12 -3.26
CA ASP A 127 -12.58 -25.74 -4.02
C ASP A 127 -13.38 -26.99 -4.45
N LEU A 128 -12.68 -28.07 -4.78
CA LEU A 128 -13.26 -29.36 -5.21
C LEU A 128 -13.36 -30.38 -4.07
N TYR A 129 -12.28 -30.64 -3.33
CA TYR A 129 -12.24 -31.71 -2.33
C TYR A 129 -13.23 -31.50 -1.17
N GLU A 130 -13.33 -30.26 -0.68
CA GLU A 130 -14.31 -29.86 0.35
C GLU A 130 -15.62 -29.30 -0.25
N LYS A 131 -15.75 -29.28 -1.59
CA LYS A 131 -16.89 -28.69 -2.32
C LYS A 131 -17.14 -27.22 -1.95
N LYS A 132 -16.11 -26.47 -1.55
CA LYS A 132 -16.24 -25.05 -1.16
C LYS A 132 -16.63 -24.14 -2.33
N ASN A 133 -16.17 -24.46 -3.55
CA ASN A 133 -16.43 -23.64 -4.73
C ASN A 133 -16.42 -24.48 -6.03
N PHE A 134 -17.38 -25.40 -6.12
CA PHE A 134 -17.55 -26.25 -7.30
C PHE A 134 -17.76 -25.48 -8.63
N PRO A 135 -18.47 -24.34 -8.69
CA PRO A 135 -18.61 -23.59 -9.95
C PRO A 135 -17.31 -23.10 -10.55
N LYS A 136 -16.29 -22.83 -9.72
CA LYS A 136 -14.95 -22.46 -10.20
C LYS A 136 -14.25 -23.65 -10.87
N VAL A 137 -14.54 -24.87 -10.42
CA VAL A 137 -14.09 -26.12 -11.08
C VAL A 137 -14.74 -26.24 -12.46
N VAL A 138 -16.06 -26.03 -12.53
CA VAL A 138 -16.80 -26.02 -13.81
C VAL A 138 -16.22 -24.95 -14.74
N TYR A 139 -15.97 -23.73 -14.24
CA TYR A 139 -15.35 -22.65 -15.00
C TYR A 139 -13.96 -23.03 -15.57
N CYS A 140 -13.13 -23.70 -14.77
CA CYS A 140 -11.83 -24.20 -15.21
C CYS A 140 -11.94 -25.21 -16.35
N ILE A 141 -12.91 -26.13 -16.27
CA ILE A 141 -13.17 -27.14 -17.32
C ILE A 141 -13.60 -26.46 -18.63
N HIS A 142 -14.48 -25.46 -18.54
CA HIS A 142 -14.89 -24.65 -19.70
C HIS A 142 -13.69 -23.95 -20.35
N ALA A 143 -12.85 -23.29 -19.56
CA ALA A 143 -11.65 -22.62 -20.06
C ALA A 143 -10.69 -23.59 -20.75
N LEU A 144 -10.46 -24.77 -20.16
CA LEU A 144 -9.64 -25.82 -20.75
C LEU A 144 -10.24 -26.32 -22.09
N ALA A 145 -11.54 -26.60 -22.13
CA ALA A 145 -12.22 -27.08 -23.33
C ALA A 145 -12.12 -26.07 -24.49
N HIS A 146 -12.35 -24.79 -24.21
CA HIS A 146 -12.16 -23.71 -25.18
C HIS A 146 -10.71 -23.61 -25.66
N PHE A 147 -9.74 -23.68 -24.74
CA PHE A 147 -8.32 -23.61 -25.06
C PHE A 147 -7.82 -24.77 -25.91
N LEU A 148 -8.23 -26.00 -25.59
CA LEU A 148 -7.88 -27.17 -26.40
C LEU A 148 -8.54 -27.13 -27.79
N ASN A 149 -9.75 -26.56 -27.89
CA ASN A 149 -10.41 -26.35 -29.18
C ASN A 149 -9.69 -25.30 -30.03
N THR A 150 -9.27 -24.18 -29.45
CA THR A 150 -8.46 -23.16 -30.14
C THR A 150 -7.12 -23.73 -30.63
N LYS A 151 -6.50 -24.63 -29.85
CA LYS A 151 -5.27 -25.35 -30.25
C LYS A 151 -5.52 -26.50 -31.23
N GLY A 152 -6.76 -26.83 -31.56
CA GLY A 152 -7.13 -27.96 -32.44
C GLY A 152 -6.86 -29.35 -31.84
N ILE A 153 -6.68 -29.45 -30.52
CA ILE A 153 -6.35 -30.70 -29.80
C ILE A 153 -7.62 -31.49 -29.44
N ALA A 154 -8.70 -30.80 -29.09
CA ALA A 154 -9.96 -31.41 -28.66
C ALA A 154 -11.17 -30.73 -29.30
N GLY A 155 -12.29 -31.45 -29.38
CA GLY A 155 -13.57 -30.84 -29.76
C GLY A 155 -14.05 -29.87 -28.69
N GLY A 156 -14.58 -28.72 -29.12
CA GLY A 156 -15.18 -27.72 -28.24
C GLY A 156 -16.33 -28.27 -27.38
N ILE A 157 -16.67 -27.49 -26.35
CA ILE A 157 -17.80 -27.76 -25.46
C ILE A 157 -19.11 -27.42 -26.18
N GLU A 158 -20.04 -28.37 -26.27
CA GLU A 158 -21.33 -28.19 -26.93
C GLU A 158 -22.30 -27.49 -26.00
N SER A 159 -23.10 -26.53 -26.49
CA SER A 159 -24.00 -25.79 -25.62
C SER A 159 -25.26 -26.58 -25.25
N ALA A 160 -25.61 -26.59 -23.97
CA ALA A 160 -26.80 -27.25 -23.45
C ALA A 160 -28.04 -26.32 -23.37
N ARG A 161 -27.96 -25.11 -23.95
CA ARG A 161 -29.07 -24.14 -23.96
C ARG A 161 -30.30 -24.72 -24.66
N GLY A 162 -31.43 -24.72 -23.96
CA GLY A 162 -32.70 -25.29 -24.45
C GLY A 162 -32.97 -26.72 -24.01
N LYS A 163 -32.06 -27.36 -23.25
CA LYS A 163 -32.30 -28.66 -22.64
C LYS A 163 -33.33 -28.55 -21.50
N VAL A 164 -34.20 -29.54 -21.39
CA VAL A 164 -35.21 -29.63 -20.32
C VAL A 164 -34.65 -30.46 -19.17
N PHE A 165 -34.48 -29.84 -18.01
CA PHE A 165 -33.99 -30.50 -16.78
C PHE A 165 -35.15 -31.01 -15.92
N ALA A 166 -34.88 -31.99 -15.05
CA ALA A 166 -35.87 -32.47 -14.11
C ALA A 166 -36.21 -31.39 -13.08
N LYS A 167 -37.48 -31.34 -12.64
CA LYS A 167 -37.93 -30.35 -11.66
C LYS A 167 -37.19 -30.45 -10.32
N SER A 168 -36.84 -31.67 -9.91
CA SER A 168 -36.06 -31.92 -8.70
C SER A 168 -34.66 -31.29 -8.73
N ASP A 169 -34.02 -31.25 -9.89
CA ASP A 169 -32.67 -30.70 -10.05
C ASP A 169 -32.68 -29.17 -10.01
N LEU A 170 -33.73 -28.57 -10.60
CA LEU A 170 -33.98 -27.13 -10.55
C LEU A 170 -34.25 -26.67 -9.12
N GLU A 171 -35.17 -27.34 -8.42
CA GLU A 171 -35.52 -27.02 -7.03
C GLU A 171 -34.32 -27.16 -6.06
N ARG A 172 -33.49 -28.19 -6.25
CA ARG A 172 -32.25 -28.37 -5.46
C ARG A 172 -31.33 -27.18 -5.65
N LEU A 173 -31.06 -26.82 -6.90
CA LEU A 173 -30.10 -25.77 -7.21
C LEU A 173 -30.60 -24.38 -6.82
N ASP A 174 -31.90 -24.10 -6.96
CA ASP A 174 -32.51 -22.85 -6.48
C ASP A 174 -32.25 -22.62 -4.98
N SER A 175 -32.23 -23.69 -4.18
CA SER A 175 -31.92 -23.60 -2.75
C SER A 175 -30.43 -23.34 -2.44
N GLU A 176 -29.53 -23.70 -3.37
CA GLU A 176 -28.09 -23.59 -3.23
C GLU A 176 -27.53 -22.31 -3.85
N ILE A 177 -28.20 -21.73 -4.86
CA ILE A 177 -27.65 -20.68 -5.72
C ILE A 177 -27.41 -19.35 -4.99
N ASP A 178 -28.19 -19.03 -3.95
CA ASP A 178 -28.00 -17.83 -3.13
C ASP A 178 -26.68 -17.84 -2.35
N LYS A 179 -26.09 -19.03 -2.14
CA LYS A 179 -24.82 -19.20 -1.41
C LYS A 179 -23.61 -19.23 -2.34
N ILE A 180 -23.84 -19.30 -3.65
CA ILE A 180 -22.82 -19.58 -4.65
C ILE A 180 -22.37 -18.29 -5.36
N LYS A 181 -21.05 -18.01 -5.36
CA LYS A 181 -20.48 -16.95 -6.20
C LYS A 181 -20.30 -17.47 -7.63
N MET A 182 -21.13 -17.02 -8.56
CA MET A 182 -21.10 -17.44 -9.96
C MET A 182 -19.97 -16.75 -10.76
N PRO A 183 -19.08 -17.51 -11.43
CA PRO A 183 -18.11 -16.96 -12.39
C PRO A 183 -18.78 -16.45 -13.69
N GLU A 184 -18.14 -15.52 -14.40
CA GLU A 184 -18.65 -14.98 -15.66
C GLU A 184 -18.29 -15.87 -16.88
N PHE A 185 -19.04 -16.95 -17.09
CA PHE A 185 -18.81 -17.90 -18.19
C PHE A 185 -18.85 -17.29 -19.61
N SER A 186 -19.50 -16.12 -19.79
CA SER A 186 -19.64 -15.47 -21.09
C SER A 186 -18.34 -14.81 -21.61
N LYS A 187 -17.36 -14.53 -20.73
CA LYS A 187 -16.12 -13.83 -21.10
C LYS A 187 -14.94 -14.74 -21.38
N ILE A 188 -15.05 -16.04 -21.05
CA ILE A 188 -13.94 -17.02 -21.14
C ILE A 188 -13.22 -16.96 -22.49
N GLN A 189 -13.96 -17.01 -23.61
CA GLN A 189 -13.36 -17.02 -24.94
C GLN A 189 -12.60 -15.72 -25.25
N LYS A 190 -13.17 -14.57 -24.87
CA LYS A 190 -12.56 -13.27 -25.10
C LYS A 190 -11.27 -13.11 -24.28
N ASP A 191 -11.31 -13.48 -23.02
CA ASP A 191 -10.16 -13.41 -22.11
C ASP A 191 -9.04 -14.36 -22.57
N LEU A 192 -9.40 -15.51 -23.15
CA LEU A 192 -8.46 -16.46 -23.71
C LEU A 192 -7.79 -15.92 -24.99
N ASP A 193 -8.57 -15.35 -25.91
CA ASP A 193 -8.08 -14.79 -27.18
C ASP A 193 -7.14 -13.58 -26.95
N GLU A 194 -7.40 -12.75 -25.94
CA GLU A 194 -6.53 -11.63 -25.56
C GLU A 194 -5.17 -12.07 -25.02
N ASN A 195 -5.11 -13.21 -24.31
CA ASN A 195 -3.86 -13.74 -23.77
C ASN A 195 -3.04 -14.45 -24.86
N ILE A 196 -3.68 -15.21 -25.76
CA ILE A 196 -2.98 -15.92 -26.85
C ILE A 196 -2.31 -14.93 -27.83
N LYS A 197 -2.92 -13.78 -28.12
CA LYS A 197 -2.33 -12.76 -29.01
C LYS A 197 -1.05 -12.13 -28.46
N LYS A 198 -0.97 -11.94 -27.14
CA LYS A 198 0.22 -11.35 -26.51
C LYS A 198 1.45 -12.25 -26.68
N ASP A 199 1.27 -13.56 -26.54
CA ASP A 199 2.38 -14.50 -26.67
C ASP A 199 2.88 -14.63 -28.12
N SER A 200 2.01 -14.52 -29.14
CA SER A 200 2.41 -14.64 -30.55
C SER A 200 3.14 -13.41 -31.11
N ASP A 201 2.79 -12.21 -30.66
CA ASP A 201 3.38 -10.96 -31.17
C ASP A 201 4.81 -10.75 -30.63
N GLU A 202 5.15 -11.36 -29.48
CA GLU A 202 6.49 -11.29 -28.88
C GLU A 202 7.50 -12.18 -29.62
N ASP A 203 7.13 -13.41 -30.01
CA ASP A 203 8.03 -14.35 -30.68
C ASP A 203 8.39 -13.91 -32.12
N ASP A 204 7.43 -13.38 -32.90
CA ASP A 204 7.67 -12.95 -34.29
C ASP A 204 8.54 -11.68 -34.37
N CYS A 205 8.55 -10.86 -33.31
CA CYS A 205 9.38 -9.68 -33.19
C CYS A 205 10.86 -10.04 -32.92
N ILE A 206 11.10 -11.04 -32.09
CA ILE A 206 12.45 -11.51 -31.74
C ILE A 206 13.14 -12.17 -32.94
N GLU A 207 12.42 -12.98 -33.72
CA GLU A 207 12.96 -13.67 -34.90
C GLU A 207 13.38 -12.70 -36.02
N ARG A 208 12.65 -11.58 -36.16
CA ARG A 208 12.95 -10.52 -37.15
C ARG A 208 14.23 -9.76 -36.80
N LEU A 209 14.36 -9.35 -35.54
CA LEU A 209 15.52 -8.60 -35.04
C LEU A 209 16.82 -9.42 -35.10
N ARG A 210 16.73 -10.74 -34.89
CA ARG A 210 17.88 -11.64 -34.99
C ARG A 210 18.45 -11.71 -36.40
N ARG A 211 17.59 -11.69 -37.42
CA ARG A 211 17.97 -11.78 -38.83
C ARG A 211 18.64 -10.50 -39.31
N GLU A 212 18.16 -9.34 -38.87
CA GLU A 212 18.78 -8.03 -39.18
C GLU A 212 20.17 -7.89 -38.55
N ALA A 213 20.37 -8.37 -37.32
CA ALA A 213 21.67 -8.32 -36.64
C ALA A 213 22.74 -9.20 -37.30
N GLU A 214 22.34 -10.34 -37.88
CA GLU A 214 23.27 -11.25 -38.59
C GLU A 214 23.75 -10.64 -39.92
N GLU A 215 22.88 -9.90 -40.62
CA GLU A 215 23.26 -9.21 -41.86
C GLU A 215 24.21 -8.02 -41.61
N GLU A 216 24.05 -7.28 -40.52
CA GLU A 216 24.99 -6.19 -40.17
C GLU A 216 26.38 -6.71 -39.78
N LEU A 217 26.44 -7.87 -39.09
CA LEU A 217 27.71 -8.47 -38.70
C LEU A 217 28.52 -8.94 -39.92
N LEU A 218 27.85 -9.42 -40.97
CA LEU A 218 28.49 -9.84 -42.20
C LEU A 218 29.09 -8.64 -42.96
N ARG A 219 28.35 -7.52 -43.04
CA ARG A 219 28.82 -6.28 -43.70
C ARG A 219 30.04 -5.68 -42.99
N ALA A 220 30.02 -5.65 -41.66
CA ALA A 220 31.15 -5.17 -40.87
C ALA A 220 32.40 -6.06 -41.00
N GLY A 221 32.22 -7.36 -41.29
CA GLY A 221 33.33 -8.28 -41.56
C GLY A 221 34.02 -8.02 -42.90
N ASP A 222 33.25 -7.71 -43.94
CA ASP A 222 33.77 -7.42 -45.28
C ASP A 222 34.55 -6.08 -45.31
N GLU A 223 34.11 -5.07 -44.56
CA GLU A 223 34.80 -3.76 -44.46
C GLU A 223 36.19 -3.86 -43.79
N ILE A 224 36.44 -4.87 -42.96
CA ILE A 224 37.73 -5.06 -42.27
C ILE A 224 38.79 -5.67 -43.20
N MET A 225 38.38 -6.42 -44.22
CA MET A 225 39.32 -7.05 -45.16
C MET A 225 39.91 -6.06 -46.17
N ASP A 226 39.22 -4.95 -46.45
CA ASP A 226 39.64 -3.99 -47.47
C ASP A 226 40.64 -2.92 -46.96
N GLU A 227 40.81 -2.76 -45.63
CA GLU A 227 41.72 -1.74 -45.05
C GLU A 227 43.15 -2.24 -44.75
N GLU A 228 43.45 -3.53 -44.85
CA GLU A 228 44.78 -4.07 -44.51
C GLU A 228 45.84 -3.99 -45.64
N ILE A 229 45.56 -3.36 -46.78
CA ILE A 229 46.52 -3.28 -47.90
C ILE A 229 46.58 -1.88 -48.53
N ILE A 230 47.07 -0.83 -47.84
CA ILE A 230 47.79 0.30 -48.47
C ILE A 230 48.83 0.91 -47.50
N ASP A 231 50.09 0.64 -47.82
CA ASP A 231 51.35 1.39 -47.66
C ASP A 231 51.58 2.37 -46.49
N ILE A 232 52.67 2.05 -45.77
CA ILE A 232 53.45 2.89 -44.86
C ILE A 232 54.37 3.77 -45.71
N GLU A 233 54.20 5.10 -45.71
CA GLU A 233 55.32 6.03 -45.94
C GLU A 233 55.05 7.45 -45.38
N GLU A 234 55.96 7.85 -44.49
CA GLU A 234 56.41 9.20 -44.10
C GLU A 234 55.41 10.31 -43.72
N GLY A 235 55.47 10.68 -42.43
CA GLY A 235 55.66 12.08 -42.05
C GLY A 235 54.50 12.74 -41.31
N GLU A 236 54.48 12.62 -39.98
CA GLU A 236 54.37 13.73 -39.02
C GLU A 236 54.36 13.16 -37.59
N LYS A 237 54.91 13.91 -36.64
CA LYS A 237 54.99 13.51 -35.24
C LYS A 237 53.59 13.56 -34.61
N GLU A 238 52.86 12.45 -34.67
CA GLU A 238 51.75 12.18 -33.75
C GLU A 238 52.19 11.17 -32.69
N GLU A 239 51.77 11.41 -31.45
CA GLU A 239 52.05 10.56 -30.30
C GLU A 239 51.63 9.12 -30.59
N VAL A 240 52.62 8.23 -30.73
CA VAL A 240 52.38 6.80 -31.00
C VAL A 240 51.71 6.18 -29.78
N LEU A 241 50.38 6.08 -29.81
CA LEU A 241 49.62 5.29 -28.84
C LEU A 241 50.16 3.86 -28.81
N THR A 242 50.46 3.35 -27.61
CA THR A 242 51.00 2.01 -27.44
C THR A 242 49.99 0.95 -27.92
N ILE A 243 50.45 -0.26 -28.24
CA ILE A 243 49.57 -1.36 -28.69
C ILE A 243 48.50 -1.66 -27.64
N GLU A 244 48.83 -1.54 -26.35
CA GLU A 244 47.87 -1.65 -25.25
C GLU A 244 46.81 -0.54 -25.28
N ASP A 245 47.19 0.70 -25.61
CA ASP A 245 46.23 1.81 -25.72
C ASP A 245 45.29 1.62 -26.91
N LYS A 246 45.79 1.11 -28.05
CA LYS A 246 44.97 0.79 -29.22
C LYS A 246 43.99 -0.36 -28.95
N ILE A 247 44.42 -1.38 -28.22
CA ILE A 247 43.55 -2.50 -27.77
C ILE A 247 42.50 -1.98 -26.78
N SER A 248 42.90 -1.15 -25.82
CA SER A 248 42.00 -0.51 -24.86
C SER A 248 40.95 0.35 -25.55
N LEU A 249 41.32 1.12 -26.56
CA LEU A 249 40.40 1.91 -27.38
C LEU A 249 39.45 1.05 -28.20
N LYS A 250 39.92 -0.04 -28.82
CA LYS A 250 39.06 -0.97 -29.56
C LYS A 250 38.07 -1.70 -28.65
N ILE A 251 38.49 -2.10 -27.45
CA ILE A 251 37.59 -2.70 -26.44
C ILE A 251 36.56 -1.68 -25.95
N LYS A 252 36.98 -0.43 -25.71
CA LYS A 252 36.07 0.66 -25.35
C LYS A 252 35.05 0.95 -26.45
N LEU A 253 35.47 0.94 -27.72
CA LEU A 253 34.58 1.11 -28.88
C LEU A 253 33.56 -0.04 -29.00
N PHE A 254 34.01 -1.28 -28.77
CA PHE A 254 33.13 -2.46 -28.76
C PHE A 254 32.06 -2.39 -27.68
N PHE A 255 32.43 -2.00 -26.45
CA PHE A 255 31.45 -1.83 -25.38
C PHE A 255 30.48 -0.67 -25.64
N MET A 256 30.95 0.41 -26.26
CA MET A 256 30.10 1.54 -26.68
C MET A 256 29.05 1.13 -27.71
N LEU A 257 29.44 0.38 -28.74
CA LEU A 257 28.52 -0.13 -29.76
C LEU A 257 27.51 -1.11 -29.17
N ARG A 258 27.93 -1.96 -28.24
CA ARG A 258 27.04 -2.93 -27.58
C ARG A 258 26.06 -2.25 -26.61
N LEU A 259 26.47 -1.19 -25.93
CA LEU A 259 25.60 -0.35 -25.08
C LEU A 259 24.59 0.45 -25.92
N LEU A 260 24.99 0.94 -27.10
CA LEU A 260 24.09 1.58 -28.06
C LEU A 260 23.05 0.59 -28.60
N MET A 261 23.43 -0.67 -28.86
CA MET A 261 22.50 -1.73 -29.26
C MET A 261 21.48 -2.07 -28.17
N ILE A 262 21.88 -2.07 -26.90
CA ILE A 262 20.96 -2.26 -25.76
C ILE A 262 19.98 -1.08 -25.62
N PHE A 263 20.43 0.14 -25.90
CA PHE A 263 19.56 1.34 -25.91
C PHE A 263 18.44 1.24 -26.96
N ILE A 264 18.76 0.73 -28.15
CA ILE A 264 17.80 0.61 -29.25
C ILE A 264 16.80 -0.52 -28.98
N THR A 265 17.23 -1.61 -28.33
CA THR A 265 16.40 -2.81 -28.10
C THR A 265 15.49 -2.72 -26.87
N GLU A 266 15.91 -2.13 -25.74
CA GLU A 266 15.14 -2.18 -24.47
C GLU A 266 14.44 -0.85 -24.07
N ARG A 267 14.51 0.21 -24.89
CA ARG A 267 13.97 1.57 -24.55
C ARG A 267 14.31 2.03 -23.12
N MET A 268 15.52 1.76 -22.66
CA MET A 268 16.02 2.22 -21.36
C MET A 268 16.31 3.73 -21.38
N SER A 269 16.09 4.42 -20.25
CA SER A 269 16.28 5.88 -20.18
C SER A 269 17.74 6.29 -20.38
N LEU A 270 17.96 7.37 -21.14
CA LEU A 270 19.27 7.97 -21.45
C LEU A 270 20.14 8.20 -20.20
N CYS A 271 19.53 8.45 -19.04
CA CYS A 271 20.21 8.66 -17.76
C CYS A 271 20.82 7.38 -17.16
N PHE A 272 20.23 6.20 -17.40
CA PHE A 272 20.77 4.92 -16.92
C PHE A 272 22.05 4.55 -17.69
N LEU A 273 22.09 4.88 -18.98
CA LEU A 273 23.25 4.72 -19.83
C LEU A 273 24.37 5.68 -19.47
N LEU A 274 24.07 6.98 -19.26
CA LEU A 274 25.05 7.98 -18.84
C LEU A 274 25.68 7.67 -17.48
N ARG A 275 24.90 7.10 -16.55
CA ARG A 275 25.39 6.64 -15.24
C ARG A 275 26.31 5.44 -15.38
N ASN A 276 25.97 4.45 -16.21
CA ASN A 276 26.84 3.29 -16.46
C ASN A 276 28.10 3.67 -17.27
N LEU A 277 27.99 4.65 -18.17
CA LEU A 277 29.10 5.28 -18.87
C LEU A 277 30.05 6.00 -17.92
N SER A 278 29.53 6.78 -16.96
CA SER A 278 30.36 7.46 -15.96
C SER A 278 30.99 6.47 -14.96
N LEU A 279 30.31 5.37 -14.65
CA LEU A 279 30.79 4.37 -13.68
C LEU A 279 31.86 3.45 -14.27
N SER A 280 31.84 3.19 -15.58
CA SER A 280 32.85 2.37 -16.27
C SER A 280 34.15 3.12 -16.58
N PHE A 281 34.12 4.46 -16.66
CA PHE A 281 35.30 5.26 -16.99
C PHE A 281 36.07 5.81 -15.77
N LEU A 282 35.49 5.83 -14.56
CA LEU A 282 36.05 6.57 -13.40
C LEU A 282 36.18 5.80 -12.09
N ARG A 283 35.81 4.51 -11.98
CA ARG A 283 35.95 3.74 -10.73
C ARG A 283 37.13 2.76 -10.76
N LEU A 284 37.89 2.72 -9.66
CA LEU A 284 39.05 1.84 -9.51
C LEU A 284 38.62 0.35 -9.60
N PRO A 285 39.42 -0.51 -10.25
CA PRO A 285 39.09 -1.93 -10.49
C PRO A 285 38.71 -2.73 -9.23
N ASN A 286 39.29 -2.37 -8.08
CA ASN A 286 39.07 -3.08 -6.82
C ASN A 286 37.69 -2.85 -6.20
N GLU A 287 37.01 -1.73 -6.52
CA GLU A 287 35.66 -1.48 -6.03
C GLU A 287 34.61 -2.23 -6.86
N MET A 288 34.83 -2.38 -8.18
CA MET A 288 33.95 -3.18 -9.04
C MET A 288 33.96 -4.67 -8.68
N ILE A 289 35.11 -5.23 -8.29
CA ILE A 289 35.19 -6.63 -7.85
C ILE A 289 34.38 -6.83 -6.56
N LYS A 290 34.47 -5.88 -5.62
CA LYS A 290 33.69 -5.93 -4.37
C LYS A 290 32.21 -5.71 -4.61
N GLU A 291 31.83 -4.79 -5.48
CA GLU A 291 30.43 -4.50 -5.82
C GLU A 291 29.80 -5.70 -6.58
N ALA A 292 30.54 -6.34 -7.48
CA ALA A 292 30.12 -7.59 -8.14
C ALA A 292 30.03 -8.77 -7.17
N GLU A 293 30.95 -8.88 -6.20
CA GLU A 293 30.90 -9.89 -5.14
C GLU A 293 29.69 -9.66 -4.23
N ILE A 294 29.37 -8.40 -3.90
CA ILE A 294 28.16 -8.03 -3.17
C ILE A 294 26.90 -8.38 -3.96
N ASP A 295 26.86 -8.11 -5.26
CA ASP A 295 25.73 -8.46 -6.13
C ASP A 295 25.57 -9.98 -6.28
N GLU A 296 26.67 -10.73 -6.35
CA GLU A 296 26.64 -12.20 -6.38
C GLU A 296 26.16 -12.75 -5.02
N LEU A 297 26.60 -12.17 -3.91
CA LEU A 297 26.11 -12.49 -2.57
C LEU A 297 24.63 -12.16 -2.42
N HIS A 298 24.16 -11.02 -2.94
CA HIS A 298 22.74 -10.66 -2.95
C HIS A 298 21.92 -11.64 -3.78
N LYS A 299 22.41 -12.07 -4.95
CA LYS A 299 21.76 -13.12 -5.75
C LYS A 299 21.71 -14.46 -5.01
N LYS A 300 22.78 -14.85 -4.33
CA LYS A 300 22.83 -16.07 -3.49
C LYS A 300 21.88 -15.97 -2.29
N ILE A 301 21.81 -14.82 -1.63
CA ILE A 301 20.88 -14.55 -0.51
C ILE A 301 19.44 -14.65 -1.00
N ASN A 302 19.10 -14.01 -2.12
CA ASN A 302 17.75 -14.06 -2.67
C ASN A 302 17.36 -15.49 -3.11
N PHE A 303 18.30 -16.25 -3.68
CA PHE A 303 18.07 -17.66 -4.01
C PHE A 303 17.86 -18.50 -2.74
N LYS A 304 18.67 -18.28 -1.69
CA LYS A 304 18.52 -18.94 -0.38
C LYS A 304 17.20 -18.59 0.31
N LEU A 305 16.77 -17.33 0.25
CA LEU A 305 15.48 -16.89 0.79
C LEU A 305 14.31 -17.56 0.06
N LYS A 306 14.41 -17.68 -1.27
CA LYS A 306 13.43 -18.42 -2.06
C LYS A 306 13.39 -19.91 -1.68
N ASP A 307 14.55 -20.55 -1.55
CA ASP A 307 14.66 -21.95 -1.11
C ASP A 307 14.14 -22.17 0.32
N ILE A 308 14.34 -21.22 1.24
CA ILE A 308 13.78 -21.24 2.60
C ILE A 308 12.25 -21.14 2.53
N ASN A 309 11.71 -20.18 1.78
CA ASN A 309 10.28 -19.99 1.64
C ASN A 309 9.59 -21.20 1.00
N ASP A 310 10.21 -21.80 -0.02
CA ASP A 310 9.72 -23.04 -0.64
C ASP A 310 9.74 -24.22 0.35
N LYS A 311 10.75 -24.30 1.22
CA LYS A 311 10.83 -25.32 2.29
C LYS A 311 9.85 -25.07 3.43
N GLU A 312 9.59 -23.83 3.80
CA GLU A 312 8.58 -23.46 4.78
C GLU A 312 7.17 -23.84 4.29
N MET A 313 6.87 -23.54 3.02
CA MET A 313 5.62 -23.96 2.38
C MET A 313 5.50 -25.50 2.33
N TYR A 314 6.61 -26.21 2.10
CA TYR A 314 6.64 -27.68 2.15
C TYR A 314 6.48 -28.25 3.57
N LEU A 315 7.07 -27.60 4.58
CA LEU A 315 6.89 -27.97 5.98
C LEU A 315 5.45 -27.77 6.44
N GLU A 316 4.83 -26.66 6.04
CA GLU A 316 3.42 -26.38 6.32
C GLU A 316 2.50 -27.41 5.65
N ASP A 317 2.80 -27.81 4.40
CA ASP A 317 2.08 -28.90 3.73
C ASP A 317 2.24 -30.24 4.46
N ILE A 318 3.46 -30.60 4.89
CA ILE A 318 3.70 -31.80 5.69
C ILE A 318 2.94 -31.73 7.02
N GLU A 319 2.95 -30.59 7.71
CA GLU A 319 2.27 -30.43 9.00
C GLU A 319 0.76 -30.59 8.84
N ASN A 320 0.19 -29.97 7.82
CA ASN A 320 -1.23 -30.13 7.46
C ASN A 320 -1.55 -31.59 7.12
N ARG A 321 -0.68 -32.26 6.35
CA ARG A 321 -0.83 -33.67 6.00
C ARG A 321 -0.74 -34.59 7.22
N VAL A 322 0.19 -34.33 8.14
CA VAL A 322 0.33 -35.08 9.40
C VAL A 322 -0.90 -34.87 10.27
N LYS A 323 -1.40 -33.64 10.38
CA LYS A 323 -2.61 -33.29 11.13
C LYS A 323 -3.83 -34.02 10.58
N LEU A 324 -3.99 -34.04 9.26
CA LEU A 324 -5.05 -34.76 8.56
C LEU A 324 -4.91 -36.28 8.69
N MET A 325 -3.68 -36.82 8.58
CA MET A 325 -3.42 -38.25 8.79
C MET A 325 -3.73 -38.68 10.22
N ILE A 326 -3.42 -37.86 11.21
CA ILE A 326 -3.73 -38.10 12.62
C ILE A 326 -5.26 -38.06 12.81
N SER A 327 -5.95 -37.05 12.25
CA SER A 327 -7.41 -36.95 12.31
C SER A 327 -8.09 -38.17 11.69
N ASN A 328 -7.68 -38.58 10.50
CA ASN A 328 -8.21 -39.76 9.82
C ASN A 328 -7.91 -41.05 10.58
N LYS A 329 -6.73 -41.20 11.20
CA LYS A 329 -6.43 -42.36 12.05
C LYS A 329 -7.26 -42.38 13.33
N LEU A 330 -7.55 -41.22 13.93
CA LEU A 330 -8.41 -41.11 15.11
C LEU A 330 -9.86 -41.48 14.78
N GLU A 331 -10.36 -41.06 13.62
CA GLU A 331 -11.69 -41.39 13.10
C GLU A 331 -11.82 -42.88 12.73
N LEU A 332 -10.87 -43.43 11.96
CA LEU A 332 -10.90 -44.83 11.52
C LEU A 332 -10.84 -45.85 12.68
N HIS A 333 -10.17 -45.50 13.78
CA HIS A 333 -10.04 -46.40 14.93
C HIS A 333 -11.01 -46.10 16.08
N ASN A 334 -11.95 -45.14 15.94
CA ASN A 334 -12.85 -44.70 17.02
C ASN A 334 -12.11 -44.36 18.34
N ILE A 335 -10.87 -43.88 18.22
CA ILE A 335 -10.04 -43.51 19.36
C ILE A 335 -10.39 -42.06 19.68
N LYS A 336 -11.18 -41.83 20.73
CA LYS A 336 -11.31 -40.49 21.30
C LYS A 336 -9.92 -40.03 21.71
N PRO A 337 -9.43 -38.88 21.25
CA PRO A 337 -8.10 -38.43 21.61
C PRO A 337 -8.06 -38.27 23.13
N ARG A 338 -7.18 -39.03 23.79
CA ARG A 338 -6.61 -38.53 25.04
C ARG A 338 -5.93 -37.25 24.61
N THR A 339 -6.45 -36.11 25.06
CA THR A 339 -5.73 -34.85 25.01
C THR A 339 -4.46 -35.10 25.82
N ASN A 340 -3.39 -35.51 25.14
CA ASN A 340 -2.08 -35.05 25.57
C ASN A 340 -2.23 -33.55 25.49
N LYS A 341 -2.43 -32.93 26.65
CA LYS A 341 -2.01 -31.56 26.84
C LYS A 341 -0.57 -31.55 26.33
N VAL A 342 -0.36 -31.09 25.09
CA VAL A 342 0.71 -30.11 24.91
C VAL A 342 0.46 -29.19 26.09
N GLU A 343 1.39 -29.13 27.04
CA GLU A 343 1.23 -28.22 28.18
C GLU A 343 0.83 -26.89 27.55
N GLU A 344 -0.47 -26.56 27.62
CA GLU A 344 -0.98 -25.29 27.14
C GLU A 344 -0.22 -24.34 28.03
N MET A 345 0.85 -23.75 27.48
CA MET A 345 1.62 -22.73 28.16
C MET A 345 0.56 -21.81 28.73
N ASN A 346 0.50 -21.68 30.06
CA ASN A 346 -0.66 -21.09 30.69
C ASN A 346 -0.70 -19.62 30.26
N LEU A 347 -1.46 -19.29 29.22
CA LEU A 347 -1.54 -17.93 28.65
C LEU A 347 -2.47 -17.04 29.47
N LYS A 348 -3.19 -17.59 30.47
CA LYS A 348 -4.11 -16.82 31.31
C LYS A 348 -3.43 -15.66 32.05
N PRO A 349 -2.22 -15.79 32.63
CA PRO A 349 -1.52 -14.66 33.21
C PRO A 349 -1.18 -13.59 32.16
N LEU A 350 -0.81 -13.99 30.94
CA LEU A 350 -0.48 -13.06 29.85
C LEU A 350 -1.74 -12.31 29.38
N GLU A 351 -2.86 -13.02 29.19
CA GLU A 351 -4.15 -12.42 28.87
C GLU A 351 -4.57 -11.41 29.95
N LEU A 352 -4.36 -11.74 31.23
CA LEU A 352 -4.70 -10.87 32.35
C LEU A 352 -3.81 -9.62 32.42
N VAL A 353 -2.51 -9.77 32.20
CA VAL A 353 -1.56 -8.64 32.14
C VAL A 353 -1.90 -7.73 30.96
N LEU A 354 -2.10 -8.28 29.76
CA LEU A 354 -2.46 -7.50 28.56
C LEU A 354 -3.81 -6.79 28.73
N HIS A 355 -4.81 -7.47 29.29
CA HIS A 355 -6.09 -6.84 29.58
C HIS A 355 -5.92 -5.64 30.51
N ARG A 356 -5.13 -5.77 31.57
CA ARG A 356 -4.87 -4.66 32.50
C ARG A 356 -4.07 -3.53 31.88
N LEU A 357 -3.07 -3.84 31.04
CA LEU A 357 -2.34 -2.82 30.27
C LEU A 357 -3.27 -2.01 29.36
N LEU A 358 -4.31 -2.63 28.82
CA LEU A 358 -5.31 -1.99 27.96
C LEU A 358 -6.35 -1.17 28.74
N THR A 359 -6.84 -1.70 29.88
CA THR A 359 -7.91 -1.05 30.65
C THR A 359 -7.42 0.00 31.63
N GLU A 360 -6.19 -0.14 32.14
CA GLU A 360 -5.61 0.75 33.15
C GLU A 360 -4.38 1.48 32.55
N PRO A 361 -4.55 2.70 32.03
CA PRO A 361 -3.52 3.40 31.27
C PRO A 361 -2.25 3.71 32.09
N LYS A 362 -2.40 3.83 33.42
CA LYS A 362 -1.31 4.10 34.38
C LYS A 362 -0.10 3.17 34.20
N TYR A 363 -0.33 1.89 33.90
CA TYR A 363 0.78 0.93 33.80
C TYR A 363 1.63 1.16 32.56
N LEU A 364 0.97 1.45 31.44
CA LEU A 364 1.66 1.67 30.19
C LEU A 364 2.25 3.08 30.11
N SER A 365 1.62 4.08 30.74
CA SER A 365 2.18 5.42 30.88
C SER A 365 3.47 5.40 31.70
N THR A 366 3.50 4.75 32.87
CA THR A 366 4.74 4.57 33.66
C THR A 366 5.84 3.90 32.84
N LEU A 367 5.49 2.84 32.11
CA LEU A 367 6.43 2.09 31.30
C LEU A 367 7.02 2.93 30.15
N LEU A 368 6.21 3.74 29.47
CA LEU A 368 6.65 4.64 28.40
C LEU A 368 7.68 5.69 28.87
N PHE A 369 7.62 6.12 30.12
CA PHE A 369 8.58 7.08 30.67
C PHE A 369 9.95 6.47 30.98
N ASN A 370 9.99 5.18 31.33
CA ASN A 370 11.23 4.48 31.66
C ASN A 370 12.00 3.97 30.45
N VAL A 371 11.36 3.91 29.27
CA VAL A 371 12.00 3.41 28.05
C VAL A 371 12.92 4.47 27.44
N GLU A 372 14.12 4.04 27.05
CA GLU A 372 15.11 4.88 26.34
C GLU A 372 14.62 5.27 24.94
N ASP A 373 14.33 4.28 24.09
CA ASP A 373 13.79 4.47 22.73
C ASP A 373 12.25 4.37 22.71
N LYS A 374 11.61 5.52 22.92
CA LYS A 374 10.15 5.63 23.02
C LYS A 374 9.46 5.38 21.68
N GLU A 375 10.03 5.86 20.56
CA GLU A 375 9.39 5.76 19.23
C GLU A 375 9.35 4.30 18.75
N SER A 376 10.46 3.56 18.90
CA SER A 376 10.50 2.14 18.56
C SER A 376 9.56 1.32 19.43
N PHE A 377 9.50 1.60 20.73
CA PHE A 377 8.59 0.91 21.64
C PHE A 377 7.12 1.17 21.32
N ILE A 378 6.76 2.41 20.95
CA ILE A 378 5.39 2.76 20.56
C ILE A 378 4.97 1.99 19.30
N ASN A 379 5.79 1.99 18.26
CA ASN A 379 5.46 1.36 16.99
C ASN A 379 5.48 -0.17 17.05
N SER A 380 6.42 -0.76 17.79
CA SER A 380 6.59 -2.22 17.88
C SER A 380 5.70 -2.89 18.92
N THR A 381 5.30 -2.18 19.97
CA THR A 381 4.64 -2.78 21.13
C THR A 381 3.31 -2.11 21.46
N VAL A 382 3.30 -0.78 21.67
CA VAL A 382 2.06 -0.08 22.09
C VAL A 382 0.98 -0.17 21.03
N LEU A 383 1.23 0.30 19.80
CA LEU A 383 0.22 0.29 18.74
C LEU A 383 -0.31 -1.14 18.45
N PRO A 384 0.54 -2.18 18.34
CA PRO A 384 0.07 -3.56 18.20
C PRO A 384 -0.80 -4.07 19.36
N ILE A 385 -0.50 -3.70 20.62
CA ILE A 385 -1.34 -4.06 21.78
C ILE A 385 -2.75 -3.47 21.63
N PHE A 386 -2.87 -2.25 21.14
CA PHE A 386 -4.16 -1.61 20.81
C PHE A 386 -4.69 -2.00 19.41
N SER A 387 -4.20 -3.08 18.81
CA SER A 387 -4.64 -3.55 17.48
C SER A 387 -4.58 -2.46 16.39
N ASN A 388 -3.53 -1.63 16.45
CA ASN A 388 -3.31 -0.44 15.63
C ASN A 388 -4.49 0.53 15.62
N VAL A 389 -5.25 0.58 16.73
CA VAL A 389 -6.35 1.52 16.95
C VAL A 389 -7.38 1.45 15.81
N SER A 390 -7.77 0.23 15.44
CA SER A 390 -8.63 -0.04 14.29
C SER A 390 -10.13 -0.03 14.61
N GLY A 391 -10.51 -0.08 15.89
CA GLY A 391 -11.89 -0.11 16.36
C GLY A 391 -12.20 1.00 17.37
N LYS A 392 -13.49 1.31 17.53
CA LYS A 392 -13.96 2.37 18.46
C LYS A 392 -13.58 2.10 19.91
N LYS A 393 -13.53 0.83 20.32
CA LYS A 393 -13.09 0.43 21.67
C LYS A 393 -11.61 0.74 21.87
N GLU A 394 -10.79 0.35 20.92
CA GLU A 394 -9.35 0.57 20.92
C GLU A 394 -9.03 2.06 20.84
N GLU A 395 -9.75 2.84 20.03
CA GLU A 395 -9.68 4.31 19.99
C GLU A 395 -9.93 4.94 21.36
N TYR A 396 -10.98 4.50 22.06
CA TYR A 396 -11.32 5.00 23.39
C TYR A 396 -10.25 4.66 24.43
N LEU A 397 -9.74 3.43 24.44
CA LEU A 397 -8.69 3.04 25.38
C LEU A 397 -7.36 3.76 25.06
N PHE A 398 -7.04 3.93 23.78
CA PHE A 398 -5.82 4.60 23.34
C PHE A 398 -5.83 6.10 23.67
N ILE A 399 -6.95 6.81 23.45
CA ILE A 399 -7.03 8.23 23.84
C ILE A 399 -6.91 8.40 25.36
N ASN A 400 -7.45 7.48 26.16
CA ASN A 400 -7.28 7.51 27.61
C ASN A 400 -5.81 7.33 28.03
N LEU A 401 -5.06 6.45 27.35
CA LEU A 401 -3.61 6.33 27.54
C LEU A 401 -2.89 7.65 27.23
N VAL A 402 -3.19 8.25 26.08
CA VAL A 402 -2.57 9.53 25.67
C VAL A 402 -2.85 10.63 26.69
N MET A 403 -4.09 10.71 27.19
CA MET A 403 -4.48 11.67 28.22
C MET A 403 -3.80 11.41 29.57
N ASP A 404 -3.58 10.14 29.94
CA ASP A 404 -2.87 9.78 31.17
C ASP A 404 -1.37 10.13 31.09
N VAL A 405 -0.73 9.82 29.95
CA VAL A 405 0.65 10.23 29.66
C VAL A 405 0.78 11.75 29.74
N LEU A 406 -0.13 12.49 29.10
CA LEU A 406 -0.10 13.95 29.14
C LEU A 406 -0.23 14.50 30.56
N LYS A 407 -1.11 13.94 31.39
CA LYS A 407 -1.23 14.32 32.82
C LYS A 407 0.05 14.04 33.59
N MET A 408 0.70 12.91 33.33
CA MET A 408 1.93 12.55 34.01
C MET A 408 3.09 13.47 33.60
N GLU A 409 3.17 13.86 32.32
CA GLU A 409 4.13 14.86 31.84
C GLU A 409 3.91 16.23 32.51
N LEU A 410 2.66 16.68 32.59
CA LEU A 410 2.32 17.96 33.22
C LEU A 410 2.57 17.95 34.74
N SER A 411 2.31 16.81 35.40
CA SER A 411 2.61 16.62 36.81
C SER A 411 4.12 16.68 37.08
N SER A 412 4.93 16.11 36.17
CA SER A 412 6.40 16.20 36.26
C SER A 412 6.94 17.63 36.13
N LEU A 413 6.18 18.50 35.45
CA LEU A 413 6.45 19.94 35.33
C LEU A 413 5.85 20.77 36.48
N GLY A 414 5.18 20.14 37.44
CA GLY A 414 4.57 20.81 38.61
C GLY A 414 3.21 21.46 38.35
N ILE A 415 2.55 21.14 37.23
CA ILE A 415 1.24 21.69 36.86
C ILE A 415 0.15 20.68 37.25
N ASN A 416 -0.49 20.90 38.41
CA ASN A 416 -1.42 19.92 39.00
C ASN A 416 -2.90 20.12 38.62
N ASN A 417 -3.27 21.22 37.96
CA ASN A 417 -4.67 21.55 37.67
C ASN A 417 -4.97 21.52 36.17
N LEU A 418 -5.19 20.34 35.61
CA LEU A 418 -5.97 20.21 34.38
C LEU A 418 -7.46 20.21 34.75
N SER A 419 -8.05 21.39 34.91
CA SER A 419 -9.50 21.48 34.73
C SER A 419 -9.75 21.22 33.24
N TYR A 420 -10.49 20.16 32.91
CA TYR A 420 -10.88 19.78 31.54
C TYR A 420 -11.64 20.88 30.76
N ASP A 421 -11.86 22.05 31.38
CA ASP A 421 -12.67 23.16 30.87
C ASP A 421 -11.91 24.46 30.59
N LEU A 422 -10.57 24.50 30.67
CA LEU A 422 -9.82 25.69 30.23
C LEU A 422 -8.70 25.34 29.27
N SER A 423 -8.67 26.08 28.17
CA SER A 423 -7.66 26.12 27.11
C SER A 423 -6.28 26.47 27.67
N PHE A 424 -5.63 25.51 28.30
CA PHE A 424 -4.22 25.60 28.64
C PHE A 424 -3.43 25.17 27.41
N ASP A 425 -2.78 26.12 26.73
CA ASP A 425 -1.90 25.79 25.60
C ASP A 425 -0.70 25.00 26.13
N CYS A 426 -0.75 23.67 26.00
CA CYS A 426 0.34 22.75 26.33
C CYS A 426 1.54 22.87 25.38
N SER A 427 1.61 23.95 24.60
CA SER A 427 2.70 24.33 23.69
C SER A 427 4.09 24.32 24.33
N ILE A 428 4.17 24.51 25.66
CA ILE A 428 5.41 24.45 26.46
C ILE A 428 6.12 23.09 26.33
N LEU A 429 5.35 22.00 26.17
CA LEU A 429 5.90 20.65 26.01
C LEU A 429 6.52 20.42 24.61
N GLY A 430 6.13 21.21 23.61
CA GLY A 430 6.69 21.16 22.26
C GLY A 430 6.56 19.80 21.56
N GLN A 431 7.50 19.47 20.68
CA GLN A 431 7.55 18.17 19.99
C GLN A 431 8.20 17.05 20.82
N SER A 432 8.71 17.37 22.00
CA SER A 432 9.42 16.44 22.89
C SER A 432 8.48 15.62 23.79
N SER A 433 7.18 15.94 23.79
CA SER A 433 6.18 15.21 24.56
C SER A 433 5.97 13.79 24.06
N VAL A 434 5.90 12.85 25.00
CA VAL A 434 5.54 11.44 24.76
C VAL A 434 4.09 11.33 24.29
N ALA A 435 3.17 12.15 24.81
CA ALA A 435 1.78 12.19 24.36
C ALA A 435 1.68 12.66 22.90
N HIS A 436 2.46 13.68 22.52
CA HIS A 436 2.59 14.12 21.13
C HIS A 436 3.15 13.00 20.25
N LEU A 437 4.23 12.35 20.68
CA LEU A 437 4.86 11.25 19.94
C LEU A 437 3.91 10.06 19.72
N LEU A 438 3.10 9.70 20.73
CA LEU A 438 2.07 8.66 20.61
C LEU A 438 1.08 8.98 19.48
N MET A 439 0.57 10.22 19.46
CA MET A 439 -0.38 10.66 18.45
C MET A 439 0.23 10.76 17.06
N VAL A 440 1.50 11.18 16.97
CA VAL A 440 2.26 11.18 15.72
C VAL A 440 2.44 9.77 15.18
N CYS A 441 2.87 8.81 16.01
CA CYS A 441 3.04 7.41 15.61
C CYS A 441 1.72 6.76 15.20
N TYR A 442 0.64 7.05 15.93
CA TYR A 442 -0.71 6.62 15.57
C TYR A 442 -1.12 7.15 14.19
N PHE A 443 -1.02 8.48 13.98
CA PHE A 443 -1.45 9.09 12.72
C PHE A 443 -0.64 8.55 11.54
N ARG A 444 0.68 8.37 11.69
CA ARG A 444 1.54 7.76 10.65
C ARG A 444 1.12 6.33 10.29
N SER A 445 0.64 5.56 11.27
CA SER A 445 0.23 4.16 11.08
C SER A 445 -1.21 4.02 10.57
N SER A 446 -2.04 5.06 10.71
CA SER A 446 -3.45 5.05 10.36
C SER A 446 -3.67 5.07 8.84
N LYS A 447 -4.88 4.69 8.40
CA LYS A 447 -5.23 4.71 6.96
C LYS A 447 -5.29 6.14 6.44
N GLU A 448 -5.80 7.05 7.27
CA GLU A 448 -5.95 8.48 7.01
C GLU A 448 -4.59 9.15 6.86
N GLY A 449 -3.61 8.81 7.72
CA GLY A 449 -2.24 9.31 7.60
C GLY A 449 -1.55 8.88 6.30
N LYS A 450 -1.86 7.69 5.77
CA LYS A 450 -1.36 7.26 4.45
C LYS A 450 -1.89 8.16 3.32
N VAL A 451 -3.16 8.55 3.39
CA VAL A 451 -3.77 9.49 2.43
C VAL A 451 -3.09 10.86 2.49
N PHE A 452 -2.85 11.38 3.70
CA PHE A 452 -2.12 12.62 3.91
C PHE A 452 -0.69 12.54 3.37
N ARG A 453 0.03 11.45 3.66
CA ARG A 453 1.39 11.21 3.16
C ARG A 453 1.42 11.19 1.63
N ASP A 454 0.57 10.40 0.99
CA ASP A 454 0.63 10.20 -0.46
C ASP A 454 0.22 11.49 -1.20
N GLY A 455 -0.77 12.22 -0.69
CA GLY A 455 -1.20 13.50 -1.23
C GLY A 455 -0.15 14.61 -1.09
N LEU A 456 0.43 14.78 0.10
CA LEU A 456 1.51 15.76 0.33
C LEU A 456 2.79 15.37 -0.42
N TYR A 457 3.11 14.09 -0.51
CA TYR A 457 4.25 13.59 -1.28
C TYR A 457 4.12 13.92 -2.77
N SER A 458 2.92 13.82 -3.35
CA SER A 458 2.67 14.23 -4.74
C SER A 458 3.02 15.71 -4.97
N ILE A 459 2.66 16.58 -4.01
CA ILE A 459 3.00 18.01 -4.06
C ILE A 459 4.52 18.22 -3.93
N VAL A 460 5.15 17.55 -2.97
CA VAL A 460 6.60 17.66 -2.73
C VAL A 460 7.39 17.13 -3.92
N ARG A 461 6.99 16.01 -4.53
CA ARG A 461 7.65 15.44 -5.71
C ARG A 461 7.73 16.44 -6.87
N ASN A 462 6.72 17.29 -7.03
CA ASN A 462 6.73 18.34 -8.06
C ASN A 462 7.85 19.38 -7.85
N LEU A 463 8.38 19.52 -6.62
CA LEU A 463 9.51 20.43 -6.32
C LEU A 463 10.86 19.90 -6.82
N GLU A 464 10.96 18.64 -7.22
CA GLU A 464 12.24 18.06 -7.64
C GLU A 464 12.82 18.81 -8.85
N ASN A 465 11.95 19.14 -9.81
CA ASN A 465 12.31 19.82 -11.05
C ASN A 465 12.20 21.35 -10.98
N ILE A 466 11.84 21.92 -9.83
CA ILE A 466 11.58 23.36 -9.70
C ILE A 466 12.57 24.03 -8.75
N GLU A 467 13.05 25.22 -9.10
CA GLU A 467 13.92 26.03 -8.25
C GLU A 467 13.11 26.95 -7.34
N VAL A 468 13.39 26.87 -6.04
CA VAL A 468 12.66 27.57 -4.97
C VAL A 468 13.52 28.64 -4.30
N GLU A 469 14.79 28.79 -4.72
CA GLU A 469 15.69 29.82 -4.18
C GLU A 469 15.28 31.21 -4.69
N CYS A 470 14.76 32.04 -3.79
CA CYS A 470 14.30 33.39 -4.10
C CYS A 470 15.28 34.48 -3.64
N ASN A 471 16.41 34.14 -3.02
CA ASN A 471 17.42 35.12 -2.63
C ASN A 471 18.11 35.71 -3.89
N PRO A 472 18.03 37.04 -4.12
CA PRO A 472 18.64 37.69 -5.28
C PRO A 472 20.15 37.45 -5.40
N SER A 473 20.87 37.40 -4.27
CA SER A 473 22.33 37.20 -4.26
C SER A 473 22.71 35.79 -4.71
N GLU A 474 21.95 34.78 -4.26
CA GLU A 474 22.14 33.37 -4.68
C GLU A 474 21.72 33.19 -6.15
N ILE A 475 20.63 33.82 -6.59
CA ILE A 475 20.23 33.82 -8.00
C ILE A 475 21.34 34.43 -8.88
N HIS A 476 21.95 35.54 -8.45
CA HIS A 476 23.04 36.17 -9.17
C HIS A 476 24.28 35.28 -9.22
N LYS A 477 24.60 34.61 -8.11
CA LYS A 477 25.69 33.63 -8.02
C LYS A 477 25.46 32.44 -8.95
N ASP A 478 24.25 31.90 -9.01
CA ASP A 478 23.89 30.81 -9.91
C ASP A 478 24.02 31.20 -11.39
N LEU A 479 23.59 32.42 -11.75
CA LEU A 479 23.58 32.88 -13.14
C LEU A 479 24.95 33.33 -13.66
N PHE A 480 25.77 33.94 -12.81
CA PHE A 480 27.00 34.62 -13.23
C PHE A 480 28.27 34.10 -12.54
N SER A 481 28.14 33.13 -11.63
CA SER A 481 29.24 32.58 -10.81
C SER A 481 30.03 33.65 -10.04
N LYS A 482 29.38 34.79 -9.75
CA LYS A 482 29.93 35.94 -9.03
C LYS A 482 29.02 36.29 -7.87
N GLU A 483 29.63 36.47 -6.71
CA GLU A 483 28.92 36.93 -5.51
C GLU A 483 28.64 38.43 -5.64
N ALA A 484 27.39 38.81 -5.41
CA ALA A 484 26.93 40.19 -5.42
C ALA A 484 26.11 40.45 -4.15
N SER A 485 26.11 41.69 -3.67
CA SER A 485 25.17 42.12 -2.62
C SER A 485 23.74 42.15 -3.17
N MET A 486 22.76 42.05 -2.27
CA MET A 486 21.33 41.98 -2.62
C MET A 486 20.89 43.14 -3.53
N ASP A 487 21.36 44.36 -3.24
CA ASP A 487 21.03 45.55 -4.02
C ASP A 487 21.63 45.50 -5.43
N VAL A 488 22.89 45.08 -5.56
CA VAL A 488 23.60 44.95 -6.85
C VAL A 488 23.00 43.82 -7.69
N ALA A 489 22.55 42.74 -7.05
CA ALA A 489 21.87 41.65 -7.74
C ALA A 489 20.50 42.08 -8.31
N LEU A 490 19.77 42.95 -7.61
CA LEU A 490 18.45 43.45 -8.02
C LEU A 490 18.50 44.49 -9.15
N GLU A 491 19.65 45.12 -9.40
CA GLU A 491 19.86 46.00 -10.55
C GLU A 491 19.83 45.23 -11.89
N ASN A 492 20.12 43.93 -11.87
CA ASN A 492 20.11 43.09 -13.06
C ASN A 492 18.69 42.62 -13.42
N GLY A 493 18.18 43.07 -14.58
CA GLY A 493 16.85 42.71 -15.07
C GLY A 493 16.60 41.20 -15.15
N LYS A 494 17.60 40.39 -15.53
CA LYS A 494 17.46 38.93 -15.62
C LYS A 494 17.27 38.26 -14.25
N VAL A 495 17.97 38.76 -13.22
CA VAL A 495 17.83 38.28 -11.83
C VAL A 495 16.43 38.61 -11.31
N LYS A 496 15.94 39.82 -11.60
CA LYS A 496 14.61 40.27 -11.20
C LYS A 496 13.48 39.45 -11.83
N ASP A 497 13.59 39.15 -13.13
CA ASP A 497 12.59 38.34 -13.84
C ASP A 497 12.59 36.88 -13.36
N LEU A 498 13.77 36.32 -13.09
CA LEU A 498 13.90 34.97 -12.55
C LEU A 498 13.39 34.89 -11.11
N MET A 499 13.71 35.87 -10.26
CA MET A 499 13.18 35.99 -8.89
C MET A 499 11.65 36.05 -8.90
N LYS A 500 11.05 36.87 -9.79
CA LYS A 500 9.60 36.97 -9.94
C LYS A 500 8.97 35.63 -10.33
N THR A 501 9.60 34.92 -11.26
CA THR A 501 9.14 33.59 -11.70
C THR A 501 9.20 32.57 -10.56
N ARG A 502 10.32 32.51 -9.82
CA ARG A 502 10.49 31.61 -8.67
C ARG A 502 9.52 31.95 -7.53
N LEU A 503 9.26 33.23 -7.26
CA LEU A 503 8.25 33.66 -6.27
C LEU A 503 6.82 33.23 -6.66
N MET A 504 6.47 33.28 -7.95
CA MET A 504 5.18 32.78 -8.45
C MET A 504 5.05 31.26 -8.24
N VAL A 505 6.11 30.50 -8.47
CA VAL A 505 6.14 29.06 -8.15
C VAL A 505 5.91 28.84 -6.66
N VAL A 506 6.67 29.53 -5.79
CA VAL A 506 6.54 29.39 -4.33
C VAL A 506 5.12 29.64 -3.88
N ARG A 507 4.48 30.70 -4.41
CA ARG A 507 3.05 30.98 -4.17
C ARG A 507 2.15 29.81 -4.60
N GLY A 508 2.38 29.24 -5.78
CA GLY A 508 1.61 28.09 -6.27
C GLY A 508 1.74 26.84 -5.39
N VAL A 509 2.97 26.54 -4.95
CA VAL A 509 3.25 25.41 -4.04
C VAL A 509 2.57 25.61 -2.69
N LEU A 510 2.75 26.80 -2.09
CA LEU A 510 2.11 27.16 -0.81
C LEU A 510 0.59 27.04 -0.90
N SER A 511 0.00 27.56 -1.98
CA SER A 511 -1.45 27.44 -2.22
C SER A 511 -1.89 25.99 -2.32
N SER A 512 -1.11 25.13 -2.97
CA SER A 512 -1.42 23.71 -3.14
C SER A 512 -1.40 22.97 -1.80
N ILE A 513 -0.42 23.24 -0.94
CA ILE A 513 -0.30 22.63 0.39
C ILE A 513 -1.48 23.06 1.27
N VAL A 514 -1.76 24.37 1.35
CA VAL A 514 -2.85 24.90 2.18
C VAL A 514 -4.20 24.34 1.72
N HIS A 515 -4.46 24.35 0.41
CA HIS A 515 -5.69 23.82 -0.14
C HIS A 515 -5.84 22.30 0.08
N PHE A 516 -4.74 21.55 0.00
CA PHE A 516 -4.77 20.11 0.30
C PHE A 516 -5.14 19.86 1.76
N VAL A 517 -4.52 20.59 2.70
CA VAL A 517 -4.83 20.45 4.14
C VAL A 517 -6.28 20.84 4.42
N GLU A 518 -6.74 21.95 3.85
CA GLU A 518 -8.12 22.44 3.99
C GLU A 518 -9.15 21.43 3.46
N SER A 519 -8.88 20.80 2.31
CA SER A 519 -9.80 19.83 1.69
C SER A 519 -9.84 18.48 2.41
N ASN A 520 -8.89 18.20 3.31
CA ASN A 520 -8.76 16.92 4.00
C ASN A 520 -8.98 17.01 5.52
N ILE A 521 -9.55 18.11 6.03
CA ILE A 521 -9.80 18.27 7.47
C ILE A 521 -10.70 17.15 8.02
N ASP A 522 -11.73 16.77 7.26
CA ASP A 522 -12.69 15.74 7.67
C ASP A 522 -12.06 14.34 7.74
N ASN A 523 -10.94 14.13 7.06
CA ASN A 523 -10.18 12.87 7.09
C ASN A 523 -9.29 12.76 8.32
N ILE A 524 -9.16 13.80 9.16
CA ILE A 524 -8.33 13.74 10.37
C ILE A 524 -9.10 12.96 11.46
N PRO A 525 -8.52 11.88 12.04
CA PRO A 525 -9.19 11.08 13.04
C PRO A 525 -9.71 11.89 14.23
N TYR A 526 -10.89 11.55 14.72
CA TYR A 526 -11.54 12.25 15.83
C TYR A 526 -10.64 12.37 17.07
N ILE A 527 -10.00 11.27 17.48
CA ILE A 527 -9.14 11.27 18.68
C ILE A 527 -7.95 12.23 18.54
N LEU A 528 -7.46 12.45 17.31
CA LEU A 528 -6.39 13.40 17.03
C LEU A 528 -6.89 14.85 17.10
N ARG A 529 -8.07 15.12 16.55
CA ARG A 529 -8.72 16.42 16.67
C ARG A 529 -9.04 16.77 18.13
N TYR A 530 -9.53 15.80 18.91
CA TYR A 530 -9.75 15.94 20.35
C TYR A 530 -8.44 16.18 21.11
N PHE A 531 -7.36 15.48 20.75
CA PHE A 531 -6.04 15.73 21.32
C PHE A 531 -5.60 17.18 21.11
N PHE A 532 -5.73 17.74 19.90
CA PHE A 532 -5.38 19.15 19.66
C PHE A 532 -6.25 20.16 20.40
N LYS A 533 -7.52 19.83 20.65
CA LYS A 533 -8.40 20.66 21.49
C LYS A 533 -7.84 20.83 22.91
N ILE A 534 -7.06 19.87 23.41
CA ILE A 534 -6.49 19.89 24.76
C ILE A 534 -4.99 20.26 24.77
N TYR A 535 -4.23 19.73 23.81
CA TYR A 535 -2.78 19.94 23.69
C TYR A 535 -2.42 21.34 23.15
N GLY A 536 -3.34 21.97 22.42
CA GLY A 536 -3.10 23.23 21.73
C GLY A 536 -2.79 23.03 20.24
N ILE A 537 -3.20 24.02 19.44
CA ILE A 537 -3.19 23.96 17.97
C ILE A 537 -1.83 24.30 17.35
N THR A 538 -0.93 24.90 18.13
CA THR A 538 0.35 25.46 17.65
C THR A 538 1.24 24.40 16.97
N ASN A 539 1.17 23.16 17.46
CA ASN A 539 1.98 22.05 16.95
C ASN A 539 1.29 21.22 15.85
N PHE A 540 0.10 21.61 15.39
CA PHE A 540 -0.61 20.87 14.34
C PHE A 540 0.21 20.80 13.04
N PHE A 541 0.64 21.96 12.53
CA PHE A 541 1.43 21.98 11.30
C PHE A 541 2.86 21.50 11.52
N SER A 542 3.57 22.06 12.50
CA SER A 542 4.98 21.74 12.75
C SER A 542 5.19 20.28 13.17
N GLY A 543 4.30 19.71 14.00
CA GLY A 543 4.44 18.36 14.55
C GLY A 543 3.87 17.25 13.67
N PHE A 544 2.79 17.51 12.91
CA PHE A 544 2.11 16.46 12.15
C PHE A 544 2.24 16.66 10.65
N ILE A 545 1.87 17.82 10.12
CA ILE A 545 1.86 18.05 8.67
C ILE A 545 3.28 18.19 8.09
N SER A 546 4.16 18.94 8.76
CA SER A 546 5.49 19.26 8.26
C SER A 546 6.37 18.01 8.10
N GLN A 547 6.16 16.99 8.94
CA GLN A 547 6.94 15.75 8.88
C GLN A 547 6.70 15.00 7.57
N PHE A 548 5.47 14.99 7.06
CA PHE A 548 5.15 14.43 5.74
C PHE A 548 5.74 15.23 4.58
N LEU A 549 6.07 16.52 4.80
CA LEU A 549 6.73 17.36 3.79
C LEU A 549 8.25 17.17 3.80
N LEU A 550 8.86 17.06 4.99
CA LEU A 550 10.32 17.04 5.17
C LEU A 550 10.93 15.64 4.98
N ALA A 551 10.28 14.61 5.49
CA ALA A 551 10.80 13.23 5.49
C ALA A 551 9.75 12.16 5.11
N PRO A 552 9.10 12.25 3.92
CA PRO A 552 8.20 11.18 3.46
C PRO A 552 8.84 9.78 3.42
N ASP A 553 10.16 9.69 3.25
CA ASP A 553 10.95 8.46 3.20
C ASP A 553 11.03 7.73 4.56
N ALA A 554 10.88 8.45 5.66
CA ALA A 554 10.80 7.83 7.00
C ALA A 554 9.54 6.97 7.17
N PHE A 555 8.52 7.18 6.33
CA PHE A 555 7.22 6.52 6.43
C PHE A 555 7.03 5.37 5.43
N ASN A 556 7.92 5.25 4.44
CA ASN A 556 7.92 4.15 3.48
C ASN A 556 9.34 3.95 2.92
N SER A 557 9.93 2.79 3.18
CA SER A 557 11.27 2.40 2.70
C SER A 557 11.41 2.42 1.18
N ASP A 558 10.30 2.33 0.45
CA ASP A 558 10.26 2.34 -1.00
C ASP A 558 10.38 3.77 -1.58
N LEU A 559 10.07 4.79 -0.77
CA LEU A 559 10.16 6.19 -1.17
C LEU A 559 11.56 6.70 -0.84
N ARG A 560 12.31 7.14 -1.87
CA ARG A 560 13.60 7.84 -1.68
C ARG A 560 13.48 9.29 -2.11
N ILE A 561 14.01 10.18 -1.28
CA ILE A 561 13.98 11.62 -1.49
C ILE A 561 15.40 12.11 -1.66
N SER A 562 15.64 12.90 -2.70
CA SER A 562 16.94 13.52 -2.94
C SER A 562 17.24 14.59 -1.88
N LYS A 563 18.52 14.77 -1.52
CA LYS A 563 18.94 15.82 -0.58
C LYS A 563 18.50 17.23 -1.04
N SER A 564 18.50 17.45 -2.36
CA SER A 564 18.02 18.69 -2.99
C SER A 564 16.54 18.92 -2.70
N LEU A 565 15.70 17.89 -2.90
CA LEU A 565 14.27 17.98 -2.63
C LEU A 565 13.97 18.27 -1.15
N ARG A 566 14.68 17.63 -0.22
CA ARG A 566 14.56 17.90 1.23
C ARG A 566 14.90 19.36 1.58
N SER A 567 15.95 19.92 0.97
CA SER A 567 16.33 21.32 1.17
C SER A 567 15.27 22.30 0.64
N LYS A 568 14.67 22.01 -0.53
CA LYS A 568 13.57 22.82 -1.09
C LYS A 568 12.31 22.75 -0.22
N ALA A 569 11.93 21.54 0.22
CA ALA A 569 10.79 21.33 1.11
C ALA A 569 10.98 22.06 2.45
N PHE A 570 12.19 22.06 2.99
CA PHE A 570 12.52 22.79 4.22
C PHE A 570 12.25 24.29 4.10
N LYS A 571 12.64 24.94 3.00
CA LYS A 571 12.34 26.37 2.76
C LYS A 571 10.84 26.66 2.71
N ILE A 572 10.07 25.79 2.07
CA ILE A 572 8.60 25.91 2.01
C ILE A 572 7.98 25.77 3.40
N VAL A 573 8.42 24.77 4.18
CA VAL A 573 7.95 24.56 5.56
C VAL A 573 8.29 25.74 6.45
N GLN A 574 9.50 26.31 6.32
CA GLN A 574 9.90 27.53 7.06
C GLN A 574 8.98 28.71 6.75
N LEU A 575 8.62 28.92 5.48
CA LEU A 575 7.70 29.99 5.09
C LEU A 575 6.29 29.80 5.65
N ILE A 576 5.79 28.56 5.67
CA ILE A 576 4.47 28.26 6.25
C ILE A 576 4.50 28.46 7.77
N ASN A 577 5.53 27.95 8.46
CA ASN A 577 5.71 28.18 9.90
C ASN A 577 5.77 29.67 10.21
N PHE A 578 6.55 30.45 9.46
CA PHE A 578 6.64 31.90 9.63
C PHE A 578 5.29 32.59 9.45
N ALA A 579 4.50 32.16 8.46
CA ALA A 579 3.16 32.69 8.21
C ALA A 579 2.16 32.34 9.34
N ILE A 580 2.31 31.18 9.97
CA ILE A 580 1.47 30.73 11.09
C ILE A 580 1.86 31.43 12.40
N GLU A 581 3.15 31.55 12.69
CA GLU A 581 3.67 32.11 13.95
C GLU A 581 3.58 33.63 14.01
N ASN A 582 3.67 34.34 12.87
CA ASN A 582 3.73 35.80 12.82
C ASN A 582 2.59 36.43 11.98
N PRO A 583 1.30 36.23 12.32
CA PRO A 583 0.18 36.79 11.56
C PRO A 583 0.16 38.34 11.57
N GLU A 584 0.63 38.97 12.65
CA GLU A 584 0.66 40.42 12.83
C GLU A 584 1.71 41.14 11.97
N TYR A 585 2.79 40.45 11.62
CA TYR A 585 3.88 40.98 10.80
C TYR A 585 3.39 41.44 9.42
N PHE A 586 2.36 40.78 8.89
CA PHE A 586 1.74 41.12 7.60
C PHE A 586 0.61 42.15 7.71
N GLY A 587 0.29 42.60 8.93
CA GLY A 587 -0.77 43.57 9.22
C GLY A 587 -0.37 45.02 8.94
N THR A 588 0.93 45.35 9.02
CA THR A 588 1.47 46.72 8.93
C THR A 588 2.10 47.06 7.58
N CYS A 589 2.18 46.12 6.65
CA CYS A 589 2.72 46.34 5.31
C CYS A 589 1.73 47.11 4.42
N HIS A 590 1.54 48.41 4.67
CA HIS A 590 1.06 49.31 3.62
C HIS A 590 2.13 49.37 2.54
N PHE A 591 1.85 48.73 1.40
CA PHE A 591 2.61 48.94 0.18
C PHE A 591 2.52 50.43 -0.17
N ALA A 592 3.60 51.18 0.07
CA ALA A 592 3.76 52.55 -0.39
C ALA A 592 3.84 52.52 -1.93
N GLY A 593 2.68 52.50 -2.57
CA GLY A 593 2.58 52.32 -4.01
C GLY A 593 1.13 52.19 -4.47
N SER A 594 0.26 53.12 -4.05
CA SER A 594 -0.99 53.40 -4.73
C SER A 594 -1.22 54.90 -4.72
N ILE A 595 -1.35 55.42 -5.93
CA ILE A 595 -1.63 56.81 -6.27
C ILE A 595 -2.95 57.26 -5.63
N ASN A 596 -2.97 58.52 -5.24
CA ASN A 596 -4.08 59.35 -4.77
C ASN A 596 -5.49 58.90 -5.22
N GLU A 597 -6.46 58.90 -4.30
CA GLU A 597 -7.76 59.55 -4.50
C GLU A 597 -8.51 59.72 -3.16
N GLU A 598 -8.58 60.98 -2.76
CA GLU A 598 -9.66 61.73 -2.09
C GLU A 598 -10.59 61.06 -1.04
N ASN A 599 -10.52 61.62 0.18
CA ASN A 599 -11.60 62.03 1.09
C ASN A 599 -12.97 61.29 1.05
N VAL A 600 -13.47 60.92 2.24
CA VAL A 600 -14.59 61.62 2.93
C VAL A 600 -15.03 60.84 4.20
N ASN A 601 -14.77 61.51 5.33
CA ASN A 601 -15.59 61.65 6.54
C ASN A 601 -16.12 60.46 7.37
N SER A 602 -15.85 60.61 8.68
CA SER A 602 -16.76 60.46 9.84
C SER A 602 -17.26 59.04 10.20
N THR A 603 -17.29 58.59 11.45
CA THR A 603 -17.17 59.21 12.78
C THR A 603 -17.22 58.10 13.85
N SER A 604 -16.46 58.31 14.95
CA SER A 604 -16.78 57.97 16.37
C SER A 604 -17.09 56.50 16.76
N SER A 605 -16.56 55.89 17.83
CA SER A 605 -16.10 56.42 19.12
C SER A 605 -15.42 55.35 20.00
N VAL A 606 -14.34 55.74 20.71
CA VAL A 606 -14.10 55.62 22.18
C VAL A 606 -14.23 54.21 22.82
N SER A 607 -13.31 53.62 23.61
CA SER A 607 -12.33 54.14 24.58
C SER A 607 -11.16 53.17 24.86
N SER A 608 -9.95 53.66 24.62
CA SER A 608 -8.75 53.65 25.48
C SER A 608 -8.65 52.74 26.72
N ARG A 609 -7.55 51.98 26.76
CA ARG A 609 -6.59 52.01 27.89
C ARG A 609 -5.14 51.93 27.38
N SER A 610 -4.56 53.13 27.20
CA SER A 610 -3.13 53.44 27.16
C SER A 610 -2.44 52.95 28.45
N THR A 611 -1.18 52.51 28.48
CA THR A 611 0.09 53.24 28.25
C THR A 611 1.19 52.16 28.12
N ASP A 612 2.12 52.16 27.17
CA ASP A 612 3.28 53.03 27.13
C ASP A 612 3.82 53.15 25.69
N LEU A 613 3.71 54.35 25.15
CA LEU A 613 4.43 54.80 23.96
C LEU A 613 5.83 55.26 24.41
N ASN A 614 6.88 54.50 24.10
CA ASN A 614 8.24 55.05 24.07
C ASN A 614 9.28 54.25 23.25
N ASN A 615 8.88 53.40 22.29
CA ASN A 615 9.82 52.75 21.37
C ASN A 615 9.43 52.87 19.88
N GLN A 616 8.69 53.92 19.50
CA GLN A 616 8.36 54.22 18.11
C GLN A 616 9.38 55.17 17.45
N GLN A 617 10.67 54.86 17.50
CA GLN A 617 11.67 55.41 16.58
C GLN A 617 12.87 54.45 16.49
N ASN A 618 12.72 53.34 15.75
CA ASN A 618 13.80 52.58 15.07
C ASN A 618 13.25 51.29 14.43
N ILE A 619 12.32 51.40 13.47
CA ILE A 619 11.93 50.28 12.58
C ILE A 619 12.53 50.49 11.18
N ASN A 620 13.74 51.04 11.13
CA ASN A 620 14.63 50.85 9.99
C ASN A 620 15.69 49.84 10.42
N THR A 621 15.74 48.71 9.72
CA THR A 621 16.84 47.73 9.76
C THR A 621 17.21 47.19 11.14
N GLN A 622 16.26 46.56 11.85
CA GLN A 622 16.64 45.49 12.80
C GLN A 622 16.49 44.16 12.08
N SER A 623 17.64 43.58 11.76
CA SER A 623 17.84 42.17 11.42
C SER A 623 16.95 41.29 12.27
N ILE A 624 16.09 40.50 11.64
CA ILE A 624 15.30 39.47 12.30
C ILE A 624 16.29 38.36 12.70
N SER A 625 16.83 38.43 13.92
CA SER A 625 17.50 37.29 14.53
C SER A 625 16.42 36.37 15.08
N THR A 626 15.91 35.47 14.23
CA THR A 626 15.37 34.22 14.75
C THR A 626 16.51 33.48 15.42
N ASN A 627 16.35 33.14 16.70
CA ASN A 627 17.26 32.19 17.34
C ASN A 627 17.21 30.90 16.50
N ASN A 628 18.32 30.61 15.82
CA ASN A 628 18.57 29.59 14.79
C ASN A 628 18.53 30.15 13.35
N ASP A 629 19.75 30.34 12.84
CA ASP A 629 20.21 30.42 11.45
C ASP A 629 19.57 31.44 10.48
N ASN A 630 20.27 32.56 10.31
CA ASN A 630 20.56 33.28 9.05
C ASN A 630 19.59 33.06 7.87
N THR A 631 18.34 33.55 7.96
CA THR A 631 17.49 33.71 6.79
C THR A 631 16.86 35.10 6.81
N ASP A 632 17.42 36.04 6.06
CA ASP A 632 16.80 37.33 5.81
C ASP A 632 15.53 37.11 4.96
N LEU A 633 14.34 36.99 5.57
CA LEU A 633 13.09 36.79 4.80
C LEU A 633 12.64 38.04 4.00
N SER A 634 13.44 39.11 4.00
CA SER A 634 13.15 40.38 3.32
C SER A 634 12.88 40.21 1.83
N TYR A 635 13.54 39.25 1.16
CA TYR A 635 13.34 39.00 -0.27
C TYR A 635 12.00 38.32 -0.62
N TYR A 636 11.26 37.80 0.37
CA TYR A 636 9.89 37.32 0.18
C TYR A 636 8.84 38.43 0.32
N ALA A 637 9.24 39.68 0.57
CA ALA A 637 8.33 40.82 0.71
C ALA A 637 7.22 40.91 -0.36
N PRO A 638 7.48 40.63 -1.67
CA PRO A 638 6.43 40.68 -2.68
C PRO A 638 5.27 39.69 -2.48
N ILE A 639 5.50 38.59 -1.75
CA ILE A 639 4.48 37.56 -1.46
C ILE A 639 3.89 37.69 -0.06
N PHE A 640 4.30 38.66 0.75
CA PHE A 640 3.76 38.89 2.10
C PHE A 640 2.23 39.06 2.15
N PRO A 641 1.58 39.79 1.21
CA PRO A 641 0.11 39.85 1.16
C PRO A 641 -0.53 38.48 0.96
N PHE A 642 0.12 37.60 0.20
CA PHE A 642 -0.33 36.22 0.01
C PHE A 642 -0.05 35.34 1.25
N LEU A 643 1.08 35.52 1.93
CA LEU A 643 1.37 34.83 3.18
C LEU A 643 0.35 35.19 4.27
N ARG A 644 -0.17 36.42 4.26
CA ARG A 644 -1.30 36.81 5.11
C ARG A 644 -2.57 36.00 4.79
N GLU A 645 -2.90 35.81 3.52
CA GLU A 645 -4.02 34.97 3.09
C GLU A 645 -3.82 33.49 3.49
N VAL A 646 -2.58 32.99 3.37
CA VAL A 646 -2.21 31.66 3.85
C VAL A 646 -2.43 31.56 5.35
N SER A 647 -1.99 32.54 6.13
CA SER A 647 -2.17 32.60 7.58
C SER A 647 -3.65 32.62 7.99
N THR A 648 -4.49 33.40 7.31
CA THR A 648 -5.94 33.43 7.62
C THR A 648 -6.62 32.11 7.28
N LYS A 649 -6.30 31.51 6.13
CA LYS A 649 -6.80 30.18 5.75
C LYS A 649 -6.34 29.11 6.74
N PHE A 650 -5.09 29.15 7.16
CA PHE A 650 -4.57 28.19 8.12
C PHE A 650 -5.21 28.35 9.50
N ASN A 651 -5.49 29.58 9.96
CA ASN A 651 -6.27 29.81 11.17
C ASN A 651 -7.69 29.23 11.08
N PHE A 652 -8.34 29.31 9.92
CA PHE A 652 -9.62 28.65 9.69
C PHE A 652 -9.51 27.12 9.77
N VAL A 653 -8.46 26.54 9.19
CA VAL A 653 -8.14 25.10 9.31
C VAL A 653 -7.98 24.72 10.78
N LEU A 654 -7.17 25.46 11.54
CA LEU A 654 -6.88 25.17 12.95
C LEU A 654 -8.15 25.22 13.82
N ASN A 655 -9.01 26.22 13.61
CA ASN A 655 -10.29 26.33 14.30
C ASN A 655 -11.25 25.18 13.94
N SER A 656 -11.20 24.71 12.68
CA SER A 656 -12.01 23.58 12.22
C SER A 656 -11.50 22.23 12.76
N VAL A 657 -10.19 22.10 12.98
CA VAL A 657 -9.61 20.90 13.60
C VAL A 657 -10.08 20.77 15.05
N THR A 658 -10.14 21.84 15.82
CA THR A 658 -10.51 21.80 17.26
C THR A 658 -12.01 21.79 17.55
N SER A 659 -12.87 22.01 16.54
CA SER A 659 -14.33 22.02 16.68
C SER A 659 -14.90 20.61 16.84
N VAL A 660 -14.68 20.04 18.03
CA VAL A 660 -15.01 18.64 18.36
C VAL A 660 -15.82 18.54 19.64
N SER A 661 -16.77 17.59 19.66
CA SER A 661 -17.55 17.21 20.83
C SER A 661 -16.67 16.63 21.96
N THR A 662 -17.26 16.42 23.13
CA THR A 662 -16.60 15.68 24.22
C THR A 662 -16.51 14.19 23.88
N LEU A 663 -15.56 13.48 24.52
CA LEU A 663 -15.39 12.02 24.35
C LEU A 663 -16.69 11.26 24.56
N ASP A 664 -17.43 11.59 25.62
CA ASP A 664 -18.67 10.90 25.99
C ASP A 664 -19.74 11.00 24.89
N ASN A 665 -19.84 12.17 24.25
CA ASN A 665 -20.80 12.41 23.16
C ASN A 665 -20.42 11.67 21.87
N TYR A 666 -19.13 11.55 21.56
CA TYR A 666 -18.66 10.86 20.35
C TYR A 666 -18.77 9.34 20.49
N PHE A 667 -18.38 8.80 21.64
CA PHE A 667 -18.43 7.36 21.89
C PHE A 667 -19.80 6.85 22.35
N GLN A 668 -20.76 7.75 22.66
CA GLN A 668 -22.14 7.44 23.05
C GLN A 668 -22.20 6.38 24.16
N LEU A 669 -21.44 6.60 25.23
CA LEU A 669 -21.14 5.58 26.24
C LEU A 669 -22.35 5.29 27.15
N GLU A 670 -23.22 4.37 26.77
CA GLU A 670 -24.06 3.62 27.72
C GLU A 670 -23.21 2.52 28.38
N SER A 671 -22.29 2.94 29.26
CA SER A 671 -21.38 2.10 30.06
C SER A 671 -20.26 1.35 29.29
N LEU A 672 -19.05 1.36 29.87
CA LEU A 672 -17.90 0.52 29.47
C LEU A 672 -18.27 -0.96 29.26
N ASN A 673 -19.30 -1.45 29.95
CA ASN A 673 -19.80 -2.81 29.84
C ASN A 673 -20.38 -3.16 28.45
N GLU A 674 -20.88 -2.19 27.69
CA GLU A 674 -21.39 -2.45 26.33
C GLU A 674 -20.25 -2.59 25.31
N LEU A 675 -19.19 -1.80 25.42
CA LEU A 675 -17.98 -1.94 24.61
C LEU A 675 -17.18 -3.22 24.95
N VAL A 676 -17.27 -3.69 26.19
CA VAL A 676 -16.65 -4.96 26.65
C VAL A 676 -17.48 -6.19 26.26
N ARG A 677 -18.78 -6.04 25.95
CA ARG A 677 -19.63 -7.12 25.40
C ARG A 677 -19.30 -7.48 23.95
N VAL A 678 -18.52 -6.65 23.25
CA VAL A 678 -17.92 -7.01 21.96
C VAL A 678 -16.91 -8.13 22.21
N LYS A 679 -17.12 -9.27 21.54
CA LYS A 679 -16.26 -10.49 21.46
C LYS A 679 -14.88 -10.37 22.12
N LYS A 680 -14.49 -11.34 22.96
CA LYS A 680 -13.13 -11.51 23.55
C LYS A 680 -12.08 -10.93 22.58
N SER A 681 -11.48 -9.78 22.93
CA SER A 681 -10.56 -9.10 22.01
C SER A 681 -9.33 -9.98 21.83
N VAL A 682 -9.14 -10.50 20.62
CA VAL A 682 -7.98 -11.30 20.27
C VAL A 682 -6.90 -10.34 19.79
N VAL A 683 -5.82 -10.22 20.57
CA VAL A 683 -4.66 -9.41 20.22
C VAL A 683 -3.63 -10.32 19.55
N TYR A 684 -3.23 -10.00 18.32
CA TYR A 684 -2.20 -10.73 17.58
C TYR A 684 -0.86 -10.05 17.78
N LEU A 685 0.02 -10.68 18.58
CA LEU A 685 1.37 -10.18 18.86
C LEU A 685 2.41 -11.23 18.45
N GLN A 686 3.55 -10.78 17.92
CA GLN A 686 4.68 -11.67 17.67
C GLN A 686 5.32 -12.10 18.99
N VAL A 687 5.74 -13.36 19.09
CA VAL A 687 6.37 -13.94 20.29
C VAL A 687 7.56 -13.11 20.78
N LYS A 688 8.37 -12.58 19.85
CA LYS A 688 9.51 -11.70 20.17
C LYS A 688 9.08 -10.44 20.92
N ILE A 689 8.01 -9.78 20.47
CA ILE A 689 7.47 -8.56 21.09
C ILE A 689 6.95 -8.88 22.49
N VAL A 690 6.25 -10.00 22.65
CA VAL A 690 5.74 -10.46 23.94
C VAL A 690 6.89 -10.71 24.92
N ASN A 691 7.95 -11.41 24.50
CA ASN A 691 9.11 -11.66 25.35
C ASN A 691 9.84 -10.37 25.73
N SER A 692 10.02 -9.44 24.79
CA SER A 692 10.59 -8.12 25.09
C SER A 692 9.74 -7.34 26.09
N LEU A 693 8.41 -7.36 25.93
CA LEU A 693 7.48 -6.75 26.87
C LEU A 693 7.55 -7.39 28.26
N ILE A 694 7.62 -8.72 28.36
CA ILE A 694 7.76 -9.44 29.63
C ILE A 694 9.06 -9.04 30.35
N LEU A 695 10.18 -8.98 29.63
CA LEU A 695 11.46 -8.56 30.21
C LEU A 695 11.39 -7.12 30.73
N LEU A 696 10.76 -6.22 29.98
CA LEU A 696 10.64 -4.82 30.35
C LEU A 696 9.67 -4.60 31.52
N LEU A 697 8.55 -5.35 31.56
CA LEU A 697 7.66 -5.38 32.71
C LEU A 697 8.39 -5.88 33.96
N ARG A 698 9.26 -6.89 33.82
CA ARG A 698 10.08 -7.41 34.92
C ARG A 698 11.10 -6.40 35.42
N SER A 699 11.74 -5.62 34.55
CA SER A 699 12.66 -4.56 34.97
C SER A 699 11.97 -3.41 35.70
N CYS A 700 10.68 -3.18 35.46
CA CYS A 700 9.91 -2.10 36.08
C CYS A 700 8.99 -2.56 37.23
N ILE A 701 9.16 -3.79 37.75
CA ILE A 701 8.28 -4.38 38.77
C ILE A 701 8.10 -3.48 40.00
N GLU A 702 9.15 -2.79 40.44
CA GLU A 702 9.13 -1.96 41.66
C GLU A 702 8.22 -0.73 41.57
N GLN A 703 7.80 -0.35 40.36
CA GLN A 703 6.95 0.82 40.12
C GLN A 703 5.46 0.47 40.01
N PHE A 704 5.11 -0.81 40.13
CA PHE A 704 3.73 -1.29 39.96
C PHE A 704 3.10 -1.75 41.27
N ASP A 705 1.78 -1.59 41.39
CA ASP A 705 1.00 -2.11 42.51
C ASP A 705 1.13 -3.65 42.62
N ASP A 706 1.13 -4.18 43.84
CA ASP A 706 1.21 -5.63 44.12
C ASP A 706 0.20 -6.47 43.33
N SER A 707 -0.97 -5.88 43.05
CA SER A 707 -2.02 -6.54 42.27
C SER A 707 -1.59 -6.86 40.84
N PHE A 708 -0.77 -6.01 40.20
CA PHE A 708 -0.27 -6.14 38.82
C PHE A 708 1.04 -6.92 38.76
N THR A 709 1.87 -6.83 39.81
CA THR A 709 3.14 -7.54 39.95
C THR A 709 2.98 -9.06 40.04
N ASN A 710 1.97 -9.54 40.76
CA ASN A 710 1.73 -10.97 40.96
C ASN A 710 1.52 -11.76 39.64
N PRO A 711 0.67 -11.31 38.70
CA PRO A 711 0.57 -11.89 37.37
C PRO A 711 1.88 -11.86 36.57
N ILE A 712 2.66 -10.77 36.65
CA ILE A 712 3.92 -10.61 35.90
C ILE A 712 4.98 -11.61 36.36
N LEU A 713 5.09 -11.85 37.66
CA LEU A 713 6.02 -12.83 38.24
C LEU A 713 5.69 -14.27 37.83
N SER A 714 4.43 -14.56 37.51
CA SER A 714 3.98 -15.88 37.03
C SER A 714 4.15 -16.10 35.53
N LEU A 715 4.58 -15.10 34.76
CA LEU A 715 4.82 -15.22 33.31
C LEU A 715 6.15 -15.91 33.04
N GLU A 716 6.16 -16.91 32.17
CA GLU A 716 7.37 -17.50 31.60
C GLU A 716 7.65 -16.90 30.20
N LEU A 717 8.91 -16.90 29.76
CA LEU A 717 9.24 -16.49 28.40
C LEU A 717 8.71 -17.54 27.42
N LEU A 718 8.05 -17.09 26.37
CA LEU A 718 7.48 -17.94 25.32
C LEU A 718 8.60 -18.43 24.39
N LEU A 719 8.60 -19.71 24.01
CA LEU A 719 9.62 -20.30 23.12
C LEU A 719 9.32 -20.06 21.64
#